data_AF-A0A3M1EA12-F1
#
_entry.id   AF-A0A3M1EA12-F1
#
_cell.length_a   1.000
_cell.length_b   1.000
_cell.length_c   1.000
_cell.angle_alpha   90.00
_cell.angle_beta   90.00
_cell.angle_gamma   90.00
#
_symmetry.space_group_name_H-M   'P 1'
#
loop_
_entity.id
_entity.type
_entity.pdbx_description
1 polymer ?
#
loop_
_entity_poly.entity_id
_entity_poly.type
_entity_poly.pdbx_seq_one_letter_code
_entity_poly.pdbx_strand_id
1 'polypeptide(L)'
;TDGLQILLWIGAGLIGLWGWLSGRRQESPPAGVSIGDVEGGIRGGLFAGRDAYNNVIIITDPKRIWKKPPPADLRQATEAYLKHLVNRYRYLDFKGMGVSDRIPLRLSLVDMYVPLQARMEMPEGETWSRELRLAGRKVSAEEAQAMGHRLSDPRPVLELLQSRPGLIILGDPGAGKTTFLKMLAVQLASGNADALGLGDRLPVLLPLSSYANALTEADVPLDQFIADYYRSLGLDLPLEAMLKAVLQQGRALLLLDGLDEVQSLTRRKVVVDRVVSFFTYRQQQGNKFVLTSRIVGYREVRPTCEGLDECTLVDFGEDEIASFVDRWTQALEKAARGDSALSRELARTERDELLHAIARNPGVRTLAANPLLLTILALMKRQGVVLPERRVELYQKYIETLLKTWNVARSLGRPASRDLDVVETLRLLAPLALWMHQTSPGVGLVKREPLRRKLTEICRQRELPEPETAARRLLDDVRQHAGLLLERGAGMYGFIHLTFQEYLAALAIAQLGQRDARIVVDILSKHVGDDNWREVILMTVGVIGIIQQADERAGEVVRALIKHSPGEPGQAVVLAGEAVNDARPGGVDVPTQRLVIKVLVRTLTAGPVVKPPLRAAAGDVLARLGDPRPEVMTVDGMQFCHIPAGPF
;
A
#
# COMPACT_ATOMS: atom_id res chain seq x y z
N THR A 1 -18.98 45.73 -41.48
CA THR A 1 -18.46 46.28 -40.22
C THR A 1 -18.78 45.28 -39.16
N ASP A 2 -17.78 44.54 -38.68
CA ASP A 2 -17.78 43.82 -37.40
C ASP A 2 -16.38 43.19 -37.28
N GLY A 3 -15.42 44.00 -36.83
CA GLY A 3 -14.09 43.54 -36.51
C GLY A 3 -14.08 43.03 -35.07
N LEU A 4 -13.68 41.78 -34.88
CA LEU A 4 -13.43 41.21 -33.56
C LEU A 4 -12.20 41.92 -32.95
N GLN A 5 -12.39 42.77 -31.94
CA GLN A 5 -11.29 43.36 -31.18
C GLN A 5 -10.96 42.46 -29.99
N ILE A 6 -9.74 41.92 -29.96
CA ILE A 6 -9.20 41.22 -28.79
C ILE A 6 -8.30 42.20 -28.05
N LEU A 7 -8.72 42.62 -26.85
CA LEU A 7 -7.90 43.40 -25.92
C LEU A 7 -7.28 42.47 -24.89
N LEU A 8 -5.95 42.37 -24.91
CA LEU A 8 -5.16 41.65 -23.91
C LEU A 8 -4.76 42.62 -22.79
N TRP A 9 -5.18 42.33 -21.57
CA TRP A 9 -4.73 43.04 -20.37
C TRP A 9 -3.61 42.23 -19.70
N ILE A 10 -2.45 42.85 -19.49
CA ILE A 10 -1.36 42.33 -18.66
C ILE A 10 -0.88 43.45 -17.75
N GLY A 11 -1.34 43.47 -16.49
CA GLY A 11 -0.95 44.50 -15.53
C GLY A 11 -1.42 45.91 -15.93
N ALA A 12 -1.27 46.88 -15.02
CA ALA A 12 -1.93 48.18 -15.06
C ALA A 12 -1.45 49.19 -16.14
N GLY A 13 -1.27 48.78 -17.41
CA GLY A 13 -0.87 49.68 -18.49
C GLY A 13 -1.26 49.18 -19.89
N LEU A 14 -1.84 50.08 -20.69
CA LEU A 14 -2.29 49.85 -22.07
C LEU A 14 -1.14 50.09 -23.07
N ILE A 15 -0.83 49.15 -23.98
CA ILE A 15 0.17 49.35 -25.05
C ILE A 15 -0.47 49.14 -26.44
N GLY A 16 -0.63 50.24 -27.18
CA GLY A 16 -0.40 50.36 -28.64
C GLY A 16 -1.43 49.80 -29.65
N LEU A 17 -2.08 50.70 -30.39
CA LEU A 17 -2.78 50.43 -31.66
C LEU A 17 -1.78 50.25 -32.81
N TRP A 18 -2.01 49.29 -33.71
CA TRP A 18 -1.33 49.22 -35.02
C TRP A 18 -2.35 49.11 -36.16
N GLY A 19 -2.15 49.91 -37.22
CA GLY A 19 -3.08 50.05 -38.34
C GLY A 19 -2.42 49.97 -39.71
N TRP A 20 -3.21 49.42 -40.64
CA TRP A 20 -3.28 49.64 -42.10
C TRP A 20 -2.27 48.98 -43.06
N LEU A 21 -2.80 48.23 -44.04
CA LEU A 21 -2.37 48.25 -45.45
C LEU A 21 -3.50 47.75 -46.37
N SER A 22 -3.77 48.54 -47.40
CA SER A 22 -4.87 48.44 -48.36
C SER A 22 -4.52 47.67 -49.64
N GLY A 23 -5.47 46.85 -50.14
CA GLY A 23 -5.84 46.78 -51.56
C GLY A 23 -5.17 45.74 -52.48
N ARG A 24 -5.92 44.69 -52.85
CA ARG A 24 -6.18 44.24 -54.25
C ARG A 24 -7.28 43.16 -54.25
N ARG A 25 -8.22 43.26 -55.20
CA ARG A 25 -9.30 42.29 -55.47
C ARG A 25 -8.73 40.96 -55.98
N GLN A 26 -9.15 39.83 -55.40
CA GLN A 26 -9.48 38.59 -56.14
C GLN A 26 -10.22 37.56 -55.25
N GLU A 27 -11.38 37.13 -55.75
CA GLU A 27 -12.06 35.82 -55.68
C GLU A 27 -12.22 35.05 -54.34
N SER A 28 -13.51 34.90 -53.95
CA SER A 28 -14.19 33.81 -53.24
C SER A 28 -13.66 33.25 -51.89
N PRO A 29 -14.53 33.04 -50.87
CA PRO A 29 -14.10 32.58 -49.54
C PRO A 29 -13.99 31.04 -49.45
N PRO A 30 -13.04 30.48 -48.69
CA PRO A 30 -13.20 29.16 -48.11
C PRO A 30 -13.91 29.27 -46.75
N ALA A 31 -14.93 28.44 -46.60
CA ALA A 31 -15.81 28.33 -45.44
C ALA A 31 -15.12 27.79 -44.18
N GLY A 32 -15.69 28.13 -43.02
CA GLY A 32 -15.64 27.29 -41.82
C GLY A 32 -14.71 27.73 -40.68
N VAL A 33 -15.10 28.76 -39.93
CA VAL A 33 -14.68 28.89 -38.52
C VAL A 33 -15.77 28.24 -37.67
N SER A 34 -15.50 27.03 -37.18
CA SER A 34 -16.35 26.37 -36.17
C SER A 34 -15.87 26.77 -34.79
N ILE A 35 -16.73 27.47 -34.04
CA ILE A 35 -16.59 27.65 -32.60
C ILE A 35 -17.17 26.38 -31.97
N GLY A 36 -16.29 25.55 -31.41
CA GLY A 36 -16.66 24.27 -30.81
C GLY A 36 -17.63 24.43 -29.64
N ASP A 37 -18.55 23.48 -29.55
CA ASP A 37 -19.61 23.35 -28.55
C ASP A 37 -19.13 23.61 -27.11
N VAL A 38 -19.74 24.62 -26.49
CA VAL A 38 -19.78 24.78 -25.04
C VAL A 38 -21.13 24.21 -24.59
N GLU A 39 -21.15 22.97 -24.10
CA GLU A 39 -22.28 22.49 -23.31
C GLU A 39 -22.24 23.18 -21.93
N GLY A 40 -22.87 24.36 -21.87
CA GLY A 40 -23.16 25.09 -20.65
C GLY A 40 -24.59 25.61 -20.73
N GLY A 41 -25.48 25.04 -19.93
CA GLY A 41 -26.93 25.28 -19.98
C GLY A 41 -27.31 26.77 -19.96
N ILE A 42 -28.00 27.19 -21.02
CA ILE A 42 -28.66 28.50 -21.08
C ILE A 42 -29.95 28.38 -20.26
N ARG A 43 -29.94 28.88 -19.01
CA ARG A 43 -31.15 29.33 -18.33
C ARG A 43 -31.18 30.85 -18.40
N GLY A 44 -32.13 31.37 -19.16
CA GLY A 44 -32.41 32.79 -19.25
C GLY A 44 -33.01 33.36 -17.96
N GLY A 45 -32.76 34.64 -17.72
CA GLY A 45 -33.61 35.48 -16.86
C GLY A 45 -32.88 36.34 -15.84
N LEU A 46 -32.68 37.60 -16.22
CA LEU A 46 -32.60 38.86 -15.44
C LEU A 46 -31.74 38.93 -14.17
N PHE A 47 -30.74 39.83 -14.15
CA PHE A 47 -30.63 40.91 -13.13
C PHE A 47 -29.84 42.12 -13.69
N ALA A 48 -30.27 43.31 -13.26
CA ALA A 48 -29.94 44.62 -13.83
C ALA A 48 -28.88 45.37 -13.01
N GLY A 49 -28.01 46.12 -13.70
CA GLY A 49 -27.05 47.03 -13.06
C GLY A 49 -25.95 47.56 -14.00
N ARG A 50 -26.35 48.31 -15.04
CA ARG A 50 -25.57 49.27 -15.85
C ARG A 50 -24.09 48.93 -16.16
N ASP A 51 -23.88 48.16 -17.22
CA ASP A 51 -23.17 48.57 -18.44
C ASP A 51 -23.00 47.33 -19.35
N ALA A 52 -23.82 47.27 -20.39
CA ALA A 52 -23.72 46.26 -21.43
C ALA A 52 -22.97 46.85 -22.63
N TYR A 53 -21.80 46.28 -22.94
CA TYR A 53 -21.20 46.35 -24.26
C TYR A 53 -20.73 44.96 -24.69
N ASN A 54 -21.01 44.64 -25.96
CA ASN A 54 -20.89 43.35 -26.61
C ASN A 54 -19.54 42.62 -26.42
N ASN A 55 -19.62 41.29 -26.31
CA ASN A 55 -18.55 40.31 -26.57
C ASN A 55 -17.25 40.42 -25.74
N VAL A 56 -17.35 40.51 -24.41
CA VAL A 56 -16.19 40.34 -23.52
C VAL A 56 -16.27 39.02 -22.77
N ILE A 57 -15.37 38.08 -23.09
CA ILE A 57 -15.10 36.89 -22.28
C ILE A 57 -13.95 37.26 -21.33
N ILE A 58 -14.23 37.31 -20.02
CA ILE A 58 -13.15 37.44 -19.02
C ILE A 58 -12.55 36.05 -18.82
N ILE A 59 -11.35 35.83 -19.37
CA ILE A 59 -10.62 34.56 -19.28
C ILE A 59 -9.59 34.70 -18.16
N THR A 60 -9.80 33.97 -17.07
CA THR A 60 -8.97 34.01 -15.86
C THR A 60 -7.66 33.24 -15.99
N ASP A 61 -7.43 32.47 -17.06
CA ASP A 61 -6.16 31.78 -17.34
C ASP A 61 -5.82 31.74 -18.86
N PRO A 62 -4.93 32.63 -19.35
CA PRO A 62 -4.52 32.70 -20.76
C PRO A 62 -3.86 31.42 -21.29
N LYS A 63 -3.33 30.54 -20.42
CA LYS A 63 -2.63 29.31 -20.84
C LYS A 63 -3.58 28.22 -21.34
N ARG A 64 -4.89 28.35 -21.13
CA ARG A 64 -5.92 27.39 -21.61
C ARG A 64 -6.39 27.64 -23.05
N ILE A 65 -6.20 28.83 -23.62
CA ILE A 65 -6.78 29.22 -24.92
C ILE A 65 -6.04 28.62 -26.12
N TRP A 66 -4.72 28.42 -26.01
CA TRP A 66 -3.85 28.10 -27.17
C TRP A 66 -3.35 26.65 -27.20
N LYS A 67 -4.18 25.68 -26.82
CA LYS A 67 -3.89 24.26 -27.07
C LYS A 67 -4.86 23.71 -28.10
N LYS A 68 -4.37 23.41 -29.31
CA LYS A 68 -5.13 22.71 -30.34
C LYS A 68 -5.73 21.44 -29.69
N PRO A 69 -7.02 21.15 -29.88
CA PRO A 69 -7.61 19.89 -29.48
C PRO A 69 -6.71 18.71 -29.87
N PRO A 70 -6.49 17.73 -28.98
CA PRO A 70 -5.84 16.51 -29.41
C PRO A 70 -6.64 15.92 -30.60
N PRO A 71 -5.96 15.29 -31.59
CA PRO A 71 -6.63 14.58 -32.67
C PRO A 71 -7.76 13.68 -32.14
N ALA A 72 -8.85 13.53 -32.91
CA ALA A 72 -10.03 12.79 -32.47
C ALA A 72 -9.69 11.37 -31.98
N ASP A 73 -8.74 10.72 -32.63
CA ASP A 73 -8.19 9.41 -32.26
C ASP A 73 -7.59 9.41 -30.82
N LEU A 74 -6.83 10.45 -30.45
CA LEU A 74 -6.25 10.55 -29.10
C LEU A 74 -7.31 10.83 -28.02
N ARG A 75 -8.42 11.51 -28.36
CA ARG A 75 -9.55 11.68 -27.43
C ARG A 75 -10.24 10.36 -27.17
N GLN A 76 -10.55 9.61 -28.23
CA GLN A 76 -11.15 8.28 -28.11
C GLN A 76 -10.25 7.30 -27.33
N ALA A 77 -8.94 7.34 -27.60
CA ALA A 77 -7.96 6.57 -26.84
C ALA A 77 -7.96 6.94 -25.35
N THR A 78 -8.04 8.24 -25.03
CA THR A 78 -8.13 8.74 -23.65
C THR A 78 -9.38 8.24 -22.95
N GLU A 79 -10.55 8.36 -23.57
CA GLU A 79 -11.83 7.90 -23.01
C GLU A 79 -11.84 6.39 -22.78
N ALA A 80 -11.35 5.61 -23.75
CA ALA A 80 -11.25 4.16 -23.63
C ALA A 80 -10.27 3.74 -22.51
N TYR A 81 -9.14 4.46 -22.39
CA TYR A 81 -8.17 4.26 -21.30
C TYR A 81 -8.78 4.57 -19.93
N LEU A 82 -9.45 5.70 -19.76
CA LEU A 82 -10.11 6.06 -18.49
C LEU A 82 -11.21 5.05 -18.12
N LYS A 83 -12.02 4.63 -19.11
CA LYS A 83 -13.03 3.57 -18.92
C LYS A 83 -12.41 2.26 -18.48
N HIS A 84 -11.24 1.89 -19.01
CA HIS A 84 -10.49 0.73 -18.54
C HIS A 84 -10.10 0.85 -17.07
N LEU A 85 -9.57 2.01 -16.64
CA LEU A 85 -9.20 2.23 -15.23
C LEU A 85 -10.41 2.11 -14.30
N VAL A 86 -11.55 2.72 -14.64
CA VAL A 86 -12.79 2.61 -13.85
C VAL A 86 -13.24 1.16 -13.78
N ASN A 87 -13.35 0.47 -14.92
CA ASN A 87 -13.81 -0.92 -14.95
C ASN A 87 -12.90 -1.86 -14.15
N ARG A 88 -11.59 -1.58 -14.13
CA ARG A 88 -10.60 -2.40 -13.45
C ARG A 88 -10.54 -2.16 -11.95
N TYR A 89 -10.73 -0.92 -11.49
CA TYR A 89 -10.43 -0.53 -10.11
C TYR A 89 -11.62 0.01 -9.30
N ARG A 90 -12.81 0.17 -9.90
CA ARG A 90 -14.00 0.74 -9.22
C ARG A 90 -14.43 -0.04 -7.97
N TYR A 91 -14.27 -1.35 -7.97
CA TYR A 91 -14.70 -2.21 -6.88
C TYR A 91 -13.50 -2.75 -6.12
N LEU A 92 -13.64 -2.85 -4.79
CA LEU A 92 -12.67 -3.57 -3.98
C LEU A 92 -12.66 -5.05 -4.38
N ASP A 93 -11.47 -5.59 -4.60
CA ASP A 93 -11.31 -7.00 -4.89
C ASP A 93 -11.24 -7.80 -3.58
N PHE A 94 -12.37 -8.38 -3.19
CA PHE A 94 -12.47 -9.29 -2.05
C PHE A 94 -12.25 -10.75 -2.44
N LYS A 95 -11.73 -11.06 -3.64
CA LYS A 95 -11.34 -12.43 -3.98
C LYS A 95 -10.40 -12.95 -2.91
N GLY A 96 -10.77 -14.05 -2.26
CA GLY A 96 -10.01 -14.62 -1.15
C GLY A 96 -10.19 -13.91 0.18
N MET A 97 -11.26 -13.13 0.35
CA MET A 97 -11.65 -12.53 1.63
C MET A 97 -12.94 -13.10 2.26
N GLY A 98 -13.44 -14.24 1.78
CA GLY A 98 -14.47 -15.01 2.47
C GLY A 98 -15.89 -14.43 2.42
N VAL A 99 -16.16 -13.52 1.49
CA VAL A 99 -17.52 -13.06 1.20
C VAL A 99 -18.26 -14.19 0.49
N SER A 100 -19.15 -14.87 1.21
CA SER A 100 -19.95 -16.02 0.76
C SER A 100 -20.44 -15.92 -0.70
N ASP A 101 -20.21 -16.99 -1.46
CA ASP A 101 -20.45 -17.21 -2.90
C ASP A 101 -21.89 -17.03 -3.43
N ARG A 102 -22.79 -16.28 -2.77
CA ARG A 102 -24.15 -16.08 -3.31
C ARG A 102 -24.42 -14.71 -3.91
N ILE A 103 -23.61 -13.70 -3.63
CA ILE A 103 -23.64 -12.42 -4.36
C ILE A 103 -22.21 -11.86 -4.37
N PRO A 104 -21.58 -11.63 -5.54
CA PRO A 104 -20.33 -10.87 -5.58
C PRO A 104 -20.64 -9.45 -5.09
N LEU A 105 -20.26 -9.16 -3.85
CA LEU A 105 -20.45 -7.83 -3.26
C LEU A 105 -19.51 -6.87 -3.98
N ARG A 106 -20.06 -6.18 -4.98
CA ARG A 106 -19.40 -5.11 -5.73
C ARG A 106 -19.39 -3.85 -4.86
N LEU A 107 -18.55 -3.85 -3.83
CA LEU A 107 -18.42 -2.69 -2.95
C LEU A 107 -17.54 -1.63 -3.62
N SER A 108 -18.08 -0.43 -3.75
CA SER A 108 -17.40 0.72 -4.36
C SER A 108 -16.16 1.07 -3.53
N LEU A 109 -14.99 1.09 -4.19
CA LEU A 109 -13.74 1.53 -3.57
C LEU A 109 -13.87 2.95 -3.02
N VAL A 110 -14.52 3.83 -3.79
CA VAL A 110 -14.69 5.25 -3.42
C VAL A 110 -15.57 5.40 -2.18
N ASP A 111 -16.66 4.63 -2.09
CA ASP A 111 -17.62 4.77 -1.00
C ASP A 111 -17.00 4.31 0.34
N MET A 112 -16.12 3.31 0.26
CA MET A 112 -15.45 2.71 1.41
C MET A 112 -14.13 3.35 1.77
N TYR A 113 -13.60 4.24 0.92
CA TYR A 113 -12.30 4.84 1.17
C TYR A 113 -12.34 5.78 2.38
N VAL A 114 -11.41 5.57 3.30
CA VAL A 114 -11.11 6.48 4.41
C VAL A 114 -9.83 7.24 4.08
N PRO A 115 -9.82 8.58 4.16
CA PRO A 115 -8.63 9.39 3.92
C PRO A 115 -7.44 8.94 4.77
N LEU A 116 -6.32 8.66 4.11
CA LEU A 116 -5.08 8.33 4.81
C LEU A 116 -4.41 9.60 5.33
N GLN A 117 -3.86 9.51 6.53
CA GLN A 117 -3.06 10.54 7.16
C GLN A 117 -1.57 10.20 7.01
N ALA A 118 -0.73 11.21 6.83
CA ALA A 118 0.72 11.04 6.76
C ALA A 118 1.48 12.19 7.41
N ARG A 119 2.72 11.91 7.81
CA ARG A 119 3.68 12.90 8.28
C ARG A 119 4.80 13.03 7.28
N MET A 120 5.15 14.28 6.97
CA MET A 120 6.39 14.64 6.26
C MET A 120 7.58 14.59 7.22
N GLU A 121 8.74 14.22 6.69
CA GLU A 121 10.04 14.54 7.30
C GLU A 121 10.26 16.05 7.27
N MET A 122 10.73 16.62 8.39
CA MET A 122 11.00 18.06 8.51
C MET A 122 12.51 18.36 8.35
N PRO A 123 12.88 19.51 7.78
CA PRO A 123 14.27 19.96 7.70
C PRO A 123 14.96 20.12 9.07
N GLU A 124 16.29 20.19 9.04
CA GLU A 124 17.08 20.50 10.23
C GLU A 124 16.80 21.94 10.73
N GLY A 125 16.01 22.07 11.80
CA GLY A 125 15.77 23.33 12.51
C GLY A 125 14.39 23.45 13.18
N GLU A 126 13.42 22.64 12.76
CA GLU A 126 12.05 22.67 13.29
C GLU A 126 11.83 21.67 14.44
N THR A 127 11.08 22.06 15.48
CA THR A 127 10.94 21.29 16.73
C THR A 127 9.59 20.56 16.83
N TRP A 128 9.51 19.32 16.32
CA TRP A 128 8.40 18.40 16.60
C TRP A 128 8.88 16.94 16.62
N SER A 129 8.77 16.26 17.77
CA SER A 129 8.93 14.80 17.87
C SER A 129 7.69 14.20 18.50
N ARG A 130 7.02 13.28 17.78
CA ARG A 130 5.90 12.50 18.32
C ARG A 130 6.12 11.01 18.05
N GLU A 131 5.57 10.18 18.93
CA GLU A 131 5.60 8.73 18.77
C GLU A 131 4.73 8.31 17.59
N LEU A 132 5.37 7.80 16.53
CA LEU A 132 4.67 7.29 15.36
C LEU A 132 4.33 5.80 15.54
N ARG A 133 3.16 5.39 15.05
CA ARG A 133 2.76 3.98 14.92
C ARG A 133 2.43 3.61 13.47
N LEU A 134 2.80 2.39 13.12
CA LEU A 134 2.61 1.72 11.84
C LEU A 134 2.13 0.29 12.09
N ALA A 135 1.04 -0.11 11.46
CA ALA A 135 0.37 -1.39 11.67
C ALA A 135 0.08 -1.73 13.15
N GLY A 136 -0.25 -0.74 13.98
CA GLY A 136 -0.53 -0.90 15.41
C GLY A 136 0.70 -0.93 16.31
N ARG A 137 1.92 -1.03 15.74
CA ARG A 137 3.18 -1.00 16.49
C ARG A 137 3.85 0.36 16.32
N LYS A 138 4.55 0.88 17.34
CA LYS A 138 5.52 1.97 17.05
C LYS A 138 6.61 1.48 16.09
N VAL A 139 7.10 2.42 15.31
CA VAL A 139 8.15 2.28 14.31
C VAL A 139 9.45 1.76 14.96
N SER A 140 10.18 0.86 14.31
CA SER A 140 11.52 0.45 14.76
C SER A 140 12.50 1.60 14.60
N ALA A 141 13.67 1.61 15.26
CA ALA A 141 14.60 2.72 15.05
C ALA A 141 15.24 2.72 13.66
N GLU A 142 15.37 1.57 13.01
CA GLU A 142 15.80 1.51 11.60
C GLU A 142 14.77 2.20 10.70
N GLU A 143 13.48 1.95 10.93
CA GLU A 143 12.39 2.61 10.23
C GLU A 143 12.32 4.11 10.60
N ALA A 144 12.46 4.46 11.88
CA ALA A 144 12.45 5.86 12.34
C ALA A 144 13.65 6.64 11.77
N GLN A 145 14.80 5.99 11.61
CA GLN A 145 15.95 6.58 10.95
C GLN A 145 15.75 6.70 9.44
N ALA A 146 15.11 5.73 8.79
CA ALA A 146 14.77 5.81 7.37
C ALA A 146 13.80 6.97 7.07
N MET A 147 12.90 7.24 8.02
CA MET A 147 11.87 8.27 7.95
C MET A 147 12.30 9.67 8.41
N GLY A 148 13.43 9.77 9.11
CA GLY A 148 13.86 10.97 9.81
C GLY A 148 13.25 11.14 11.21
N HIS A 149 13.99 11.80 12.10
CA HIS A 149 13.61 11.94 13.52
C HIS A 149 12.59 13.05 13.81
N ARG A 150 12.31 13.92 12.83
CA ARG A 150 11.48 15.11 12.99
C ARG A 150 10.32 15.04 12.02
N LEU A 151 9.11 14.95 12.56
CA LEU A 151 7.90 14.68 11.79
C LEU A 151 6.88 15.79 11.97
N SER A 152 6.29 16.25 10.87
CA SER A 152 5.14 17.16 10.88
C SER A 152 3.91 16.55 11.54
N ASP A 153 2.92 17.37 11.88
CA ASP A 153 1.58 16.90 12.24
C ASP A 153 0.97 16.02 11.13
N PRO A 154 0.16 15.00 11.50
CA PRO A 154 -0.52 14.19 10.51
C PRO A 154 -1.40 15.09 9.65
N ARG A 155 -1.28 14.95 8.33
CA ARG A 155 -2.12 15.63 7.37
C ARG A 155 -2.66 14.64 6.34
N PRO A 156 -3.83 14.91 5.75
CA PRO A 156 -4.35 14.07 4.68
C PRO A 156 -3.35 13.96 3.54
N VAL A 157 -3.07 12.73 3.10
CA VAL A 157 -2.09 12.47 2.01
C VAL A 157 -2.47 13.20 0.73
N LEU A 158 -3.77 13.37 0.48
CA LEU A 158 -4.27 14.13 -0.67
C LEU A 158 -3.83 15.60 -0.65
N GLU A 159 -3.84 16.26 0.51
CA GLU A 159 -3.39 17.66 0.65
C GLU A 159 -1.88 17.79 0.40
N LEU A 160 -1.11 16.82 0.88
CA LEU A 160 0.33 16.76 0.61
C LEU A 160 0.60 16.63 -0.90
N LEU A 161 -0.16 15.78 -1.59
CA LEU A 161 -0.06 15.60 -3.04
C LEU A 161 -0.52 16.84 -3.82
N GLN A 162 -1.58 17.53 -3.38
CA GLN A 162 -2.07 18.75 -4.04
C GLN A 162 -0.98 19.83 -4.09
N SER A 163 -0.23 19.99 -3.00
CA SER A 163 0.79 21.04 -2.83
C SER A 163 2.16 20.72 -3.43
N ARG A 164 2.41 19.48 -3.91
CA ARG A 164 3.75 19.01 -4.33
C ARG A 164 3.81 18.45 -5.75
N PRO A 165 4.93 18.59 -6.48
CA PRO A 165 5.08 17.98 -7.79
C PRO A 165 5.28 16.47 -7.69
N GLY A 166 6.05 15.99 -6.71
CA GLY A 166 6.27 14.57 -6.44
C GLY A 166 6.03 14.23 -4.97
N LEU A 167 5.48 13.05 -4.70
CA LEU A 167 5.33 12.52 -3.34
C LEU A 167 5.71 11.04 -3.30
N ILE A 168 6.60 10.67 -2.38
CA ILE A 168 6.88 9.28 -2.03
C ILE A 168 6.12 8.95 -0.75
N ILE A 169 5.26 7.94 -0.83
CA ILE A 169 4.42 7.49 0.27
C ILE A 169 5.01 6.19 0.83
N LEU A 170 5.56 6.29 2.02
CA LEU A 170 6.07 5.17 2.81
C LEU A 170 4.99 4.66 3.76
N GLY A 171 4.97 3.36 4.03
CA GLY A 171 4.09 2.79 5.05
C GLY A 171 4.20 1.28 5.12
N ASP A 172 3.68 0.71 6.20
CA ASP A 172 3.71 -0.74 6.42
C ASP A 172 2.81 -1.54 5.47
N PRO A 173 2.98 -2.87 5.41
CA PRO A 173 2.06 -3.75 4.72
C PRO A 173 0.61 -3.53 5.21
N GLY A 174 -0.34 -3.42 4.28
CA GLY A 174 -1.75 -3.19 4.63
C GLY A 174 -2.13 -1.75 4.99
N ALA A 175 -1.18 -0.79 5.00
CA ALA A 175 -1.46 0.62 5.33
C ALA A 175 -2.31 1.39 4.29
N GLY A 176 -2.66 0.77 3.16
CA GLY A 176 -3.58 1.36 2.17
C GLY A 176 -2.93 2.14 1.02
N LYS A 177 -1.60 2.07 0.84
CA LYS A 177 -0.85 2.75 -0.24
C LYS A 177 -1.43 2.50 -1.64
N THR A 178 -1.50 1.23 -2.07
CA THR A 178 -2.11 0.83 -3.35
C THR A 178 -3.59 1.23 -3.43
N THR A 179 -4.32 1.16 -2.32
CA THR A 179 -5.74 1.55 -2.24
C THR A 179 -5.92 3.04 -2.51
N PHE A 180 -5.03 3.89 -1.99
CA PHE A 180 -5.00 5.33 -2.27
C PHE A 180 -4.73 5.61 -3.75
N LEU A 181 -3.72 4.96 -4.36
CA LEU A 181 -3.44 5.14 -5.79
C LEU A 181 -4.62 4.73 -6.67
N LYS A 182 -5.25 3.58 -6.37
CA LYS A 182 -6.45 3.12 -7.09
C LYS A 182 -7.62 4.09 -6.92
N MET A 183 -7.82 4.63 -5.71
CA MET A 183 -8.87 5.62 -5.45
C MET A 183 -8.66 6.88 -6.29
N LEU A 184 -7.43 7.41 -6.34
CA LEU A 184 -7.09 8.56 -7.20
C LEU A 184 -7.36 8.25 -8.67
N ALA A 185 -6.93 7.09 -9.15
CA ALA A 185 -7.12 6.68 -10.54
C ALA A 185 -8.62 6.60 -10.91
N VAL A 186 -9.45 5.99 -10.05
CA VAL A 186 -10.90 5.85 -10.29
C VAL A 186 -11.61 7.19 -10.24
N GLN A 187 -11.31 8.03 -9.26
CA GLN A 187 -11.94 9.35 -9.10
C GLN A 187 -11.61 10.26 -10.29
N LEU A 188 -10.34 10.36 -10.69
CA LEU A 188 -9.92 11.14 -11.85
C LEU A 188 -10.52 10.58 -13.15
N ALA A 189 -10.52 9.25 -13.32
CA ALA A 189 -11.10 8.61 -14.50
C ALA A 189 -12.63 8.73 -14.57
N SER A 190 -13.30 9.02 -13.45
CA SER A 190 -14.74 9.27 -13.37
C SER A 190 -15.11 10.75 -13.51
N GLY A 191 -14.13 11.64 -13.74
CA GLY A 191 -14.38 13.08 -13.89
C GLY A 191 -14.47 13.85 -12.57
N ASN A 192 -14.14 13.24 -11.43
CA ASN A 192 -14.21 13.89 -10.11
C ASN A 192 -12.91 14.63 -9.75
N ALA A 193 -12.28 15.27 -10.75
CA ALA A 193 -11.01 15.97 -10.60
C ALA A 193 -11.07 17.14 -9.62
N ASP A 194 -12.17 17.89 -9.64
CA ASP A 194 -12.36 19.07 -8.79
C ASP A 194 -12.42 18.69 -7.30
N ALA A 195 -13.12 17.60 -6.98
CA ALA A 195 -13.20 17.08 -5.60
C ALA A 195 -11.81 16.66 -5.05
N LEU A 196 -10.87 16.33 -5.94
CA LEU A 196 -9.51 15.97 -5.57
C LEU A 196 -8.53 17.16 -5.57
N GLY A 197 -8.90 18.32 -6.11
CA GLY A 197 -7.97 19.45 -6.26
C GLY A 197 -6.75 19.14 -7.15
N LEU A 198 -6.84 18.13 -8.02
CA LEU A 198 -5.73 17.68 -8.89
C LEU A 198 -5.90 18.14 -10.35
N GLY A 199 -7.00 18.82 -10.67
CA GLY A 199 -7.36 19.23 -12.04
C GLY A 199 -7.55 18.05 -12.99
N ASP A 200 -7.74 18.33 -14.28
CA ASP A 200 -8.04 17.33 -15.33
C ASP A 200 -6.81 16.49 -15.74
N ARG A 201 -6.03 16.05 -14.76
CA ARG A 201 -4.84 15.22 -14.96
C ARG A 201 -5.26 13.79 -15.29
N LEU A 202 -4.61 13.21 -16.30
CA LEU A 202 -4.73 11.81 -16.65
C LEU A 202 -3.98 10.95 -15.60
N PRO A 203 -4.67 10.09 -14.84
CA PRO A 203 -4.00 9.16 -13.93
C PRO A 203 -3.35 8.03 -14.71
N VAL A 204 -2.09 7.71 -14.40
CA VAL A 204 -1.35 6.60 -15.00
C VAL A 204 -0.83 5.69 -13.89
N LEU A 205 -1.54 4.58 -13.63
CA LEU A 205 -1.16 3.61 -12.60
C LEU A 205 -0.21 2.55 -13.16
N LEU A 206 0.97 2.38 -12.55
CA LEU A 206 1.99 1.45 -13.01
C LEU A 206 2.64 0.71 -11.83
N PRO A 207 2.59 -0.63 -11.79
CA PRO A 207 3.38 -1.41 -10.83
C PRO A 207 4.89 -1.34 -11.18
N LEU A 208 5.71 -0.86 -10.25
CA LEU A 208 7.16 -0.75 -10.44
C LEU A 208 7.85 -2.11 -10.59
N SER A 209 7.30 -3.15 -9.98
CA SER A 209 7.72 -4.54 -10.19
C SER A 209 7.61 -4.99 -11.65
N SER A 210 6.60 -4.51 -12.38
CA SER A 210 6.45 -4.81 -13.82
C SER A 210 7.52 -4.12 -14.64
N TYR A 211 7.83 -2.84 -14.33
CA TYR A 211 8.90 -2.10 -15.01
C TYR A 211 10.26 -2.72 -14.75
N ALA A 212 10.54 -3.08 -13.49
CA ALA A 212 11.77 -3.75 -13.11
C ALA A 212 11.99 -5.06 -13.88
N ASN A 213 10.93 -5.83 -14.11
CA ASN A 213 11.00 -7.06 -14.90
C ASN A 213 11.31 -6.77 -16.38
N ALA A 214 10.66 -5.78 -16.99
CA ALA A 214 10.94 -5.41 -18.37
C ALA A 214 12.39 -4.96 -18.58
N LEU A 215 12.95 -4.21 -17.61
CA LEU A 215 14.35 -3.80 -17.60
C LEU A 215 15.35 -4.97 -17.53
N THR A 216 14.90 -6.18 -17.17
CA THR A 216 15.75 -7.38 -17.25
C THR A 216 15.87 -7.95 -18.66
N GLU A 217 14.89 -7.67 -19.51
CA GLU A 217 14.80 -8.21 -20.86
C GLU A 217 15.33 -7.20 -21.89
N ALA A 218 15.04 -5.91 -21.71
CA ALA A 218 15.50 -4.84 -22.58
C ALA A 218 15.64 -3.50 -21.84
N ASP A 219 16.54 -2.65 -22.29
CA ASP A 219 16.60 -1.26 -21.80
C ASP A 219 15.48 -0.44 -22.44
N VAL A 220 14.40 -0.20 -21.68
CA VAL A 220 13.18 0.46 -22.17
C VAL A 220 12.88 1.74 -21.38
N PRO A 221 12.64 2.88 -22.06
CA PRO A 221 12.18 4.12 -21.41
C PRO A 221 10.84 3.94 -20.69
N LEU A 222 10.64 4.69 -19.60
CA LEU A 222 9.44 4.54 -18.75
C LEU A 222 8.13 4.84 -19.49
N ASP A 223 8.09 5.87 -20.34
CA ASP A 223 6.92 6.23 -21.13
C ASP A 223 6.59 5.17 -22.20
N GLN A 224 7.60 4.63 -22.87
CA GLN A 224 7.42 3.49 -23.79
C GLN A 224 6.88 2.27 -23.04
N PHE A 225 7.48 1.94 -21.90
CA PHE A 225 7.07 0.80 -21.09
C PHE A 225 5.62 0.94 -20.59
N ILE A 226 5.18 2.14 -20.21
CA ILE A 226 3.78 2.37 -19.82
C ILE A 226 2.83 1.97 -20.97
N ALA A 227 3.13 2.38 -22.21
CA ALA A 227 2.31 2.01 -23.35
C ALA A 227 2.30 0.49 -23.59
N ASP A 228 3.47 -0.15 -23.53
CA ASP A 228 3.61 -1.60 -23.72
C ASP A 228 2.92 -2.39 -22.61
N TYR A 229 2.98 -1.91 -21.36
CA TYR A 229 2.29 -2.50 -20.21
C TYR A 229 0.77 -2.56 -20.46
N TYR A 230 0.15 -1.45 -20.84
CA TYR A 230 -1.29 -1.43 -21.11
C TYR A 230 -1.67 -2.18 -22.40
N ARG A 231 -0.80 -2.21 -23.42
CA ARG A 231 -0.99 -3.06 -24.60
C ARG A 231 -1.02 -4.54 -24.21
N SER A 232 -0.13 -4.98 -23.30
CA SER A 232 -0.13 -6.36 -22.77
C SER A 232 -1.39 -6.71 -21.97
N LEU A 233 -2.11 -5.70 -21.46
CA LEU A 233 -3.42 -5.86 -20.81
C LEU A 233 -4.60 -5.86 -21.80
N GLY A 234 -4.32 -5.82 -23.11
CA GLY A 234 -5.32 -5.88 -24.18
C GLY A 234 -5.87 -4.52 -24.63
N LEU A 235 -5.21 -3.41 -24.28
CA LEU A 235 -5.56 -2.08 -24.80
C LEU A 235 -4.77 -1.80 -26.08
N ASP A 236 -5.33 -2.17 -27.22
CA ASP A 236 -4.79 -1.83 -28.53
C ASP A 236 -5.27 -0.44 -28.96
N LEU A 237 -4.65 0.58 -28.38
CA LEU A 237 -4.94 2.00 -28.60
C LEU A 237 -3.62 2.74 -28.86
N PRO A 238 -3.63 3.96 -29.45
CA PRO A 238 -2.44 4.79 -29.62
C PRO A 238 -1.96 5.40 -28.29
N LEU A 239 -1.73 4.56 -27.27
CA LEU A 239 -1.38 4.95 -25.90
C LEU A 239 -0.06 5.69 -25.84
N GLU A 240 0.91 5.34 -26.68
CA GLU A 240 2.20 6.04 -26.75
C GLU A 240 2.01 7.51 -27.17
N ALA A 241 1.27 7.75 -28.25
CA ALA A 241 0.98 9.10 -28.74
C ALA A 241 0.11 9.89 -27.75
N MET A 242 -0.89 9.24 -27.15
CA MET A 242 -1.73 9.82 -26.10
C MET A 242 -0.90 10.24 -24.88
N LEU A 243 -0.08 9.32 -24.35
CA LEU A 243 0.76 9.56 -23.18
C LEU A 243 1.77 10.68 -23.44
N LYS A 244 2.44 10.65 -24.59
CA LYS A 244 3.39 11.69 -25.01
C LYS A 244 2.72 13.07 -25.05
N ALA A 245 1.52 13.18 -25.63
CA ALA A 245 0.78 14.43 -25.69
C ALA A 245 0.39 14.94 -24.30
N VAL A 246 -0.08 14.06 -23.41
CA VAL A 246 -0.48 14.43 -22.05
C VAL A 246 0.70 14.84 -21.18
N LEU A 247 1.82 14.12 -21.27
CA LEU A 247 3.08 14.45 -20.58
C LEU A 247 3.60 15.84 -21.00
N GLN A 248 3.65 16.11 -22.31
CA GLN A 248 4.09 17.42 -22.83
C GLN A 248 3.15 18.56 -22.40
N GLN A 249 1.87 18.27 -22.22
CA GLN A 249 0.89 19.25 -21.77
C GLN A 249 0.93 19.53 -20.26
N GLY A 250 1.69 18.75 -19.48
CA GLY A 250 1.73 18.88 -18.03
C GLY A 250 0.53 18.29 -17.30
N ARG A 251 -0.22 17.40 -17.96
CA ARG A 251 -1.50 16.88 -17.46
C ARG A 251 -1.44 15.43 -17.05
N ALA A 252 -0.25 14.85 -16.82
CA ALA A 252 -0.15 13.50 -16.27
C ALA A 252 -0.07 13.51 -14.74
N LEU A 253 -0.69 12.51 -14.12
CA LEU A 253 -0.44 12.10 -12.74
C LEU A 253 0.07 10.64 -12.78
N LEU A 254 1.36 10.45 -12.58
CA LEU A 254 1.97 9.12 -12.58
C LEU A 254 1.89 8.52 -11.18
N LEU A 255 1.22 7.38 -11.07
CA LEU A 255 0.98 6.63 -9.84
C LEU A 255 1.84 5.34 -9.92
N LEU A 256 3.02 5.38 -9.32
CA LEU A 256 4.03 4.34 -9.42
C LEU A 256 4.00 3.47 -8.14
N ASP A 257 3.48 2.25 -8.25
CA ASP A 257 3.13 1.42 -7.10
C ASP A 257 4.20 0.36 -6.78
N GLY A 258 4.55 0.22 -5.50
CA GLY A 258 5.24 -0.94 -4.96
C GLY A 258 6.73 -1.02 -5.31
N LEU A 259 7.53 0.01 -4.98
CA LEU A 259 8.98 -0.07 -5.15
C LEU A 259 9.60 -1.23 -4.33
N ASP A 260 8.99 -1.56 -3.18
CA ASP A 260 9.39 -2.71 -2.35
C ASP A 260 9.16 -4.07 -3.06
N GLU A 261 8.24 -4.12 -4.03
CA GLU A 261 7.95 -5.32 -4.83
C GLU A 261 9.02 -5.59 -5.93
N VAL A 262 10.10 -4.81 -5.98
CA VAL A 262 11.23 -5.08 -6.89
C VAL A 262 12.23 -6.01 -6.20
N GLN A 263 12.49 -7.17 -6.81
CA GLN A 263 13.14 -8.32 -6.17
C GLN A 263 14.57 -8.09 -5.64
N SER A 264 15.38 -7.26 -6.30
CA SER A 264 16.77 -7.05 -5.91
C SER A 264 17.09 -5.58 -5.71
N LEU A 265 17.98 -5.31 -4.76
CA LEU A 265 18.45 -3.96 -4.48
C LEU A 265 19.02 -3.27 -5.73
N THR A 266 19.83 -3.97 -6.51
CA THR A 266 20.40 -3.44 -7.75
C THR A 266 19.31 -3.02 -8.74
N ARG A 267 18.25 -3.84 -8.89
CA ARG A 267 17.12 -3.49 -9.77
C ARG A 267 16.32 -2.32 -9.20
N ARG A 268 16.12 -2.26 -7.88
CA ARG A 268 15.47 -1.11 -7.22
C ARG A 268 16.22 0.18 -7.53
N LYS A 269 17.55 0.18 -7.42
CA LYS A 269 18.39 1.35 -7.74
C LYS A 269 18.19 1.79 -9.19
N VAL A 270 18.26 0.86 -10.15
CA VAL A 270 18.01 1.18 -11.57
C VAL A 270 16.61 1.76 -11.79
N VAL A 271 15.57 1.17 -11.18
CA VAL A 271 14.20 1.69 -11.28
C VAL A 271 14.09 3.09 -10.69
N VAL A 272 14.66 3.33 -9.51
CA VAL A 272 14.69 4.65 -8.87
C VAL A 272 15.39 5.66 -9.76
N ASP A 273 16.58 5.34 -10.28
CA ASP A 273 17.33 6.24 -11.16
C ASP A 273 16.54 6.63 -12.41
N ARG A 274 15.88 5.64 -13.05
CA ARG A 274 15.01 5.87 -14.22
C ARG A 274 13.81 6.75 -13.87
N VAL A 275 13.15 6.50 -12.74
CA VAL A 275 11.99 7.28 -12.29
C VAL A 275 12.40 8.70 -11.91
N VAL A 276 13.51 8.90 -11.19
CA VAL A 276 14.04 10.22 -10.81
C VAL A 276 14.44 11.02 -12.05
N SER A 277 15.12 10.39 -13.01
CA SER A 277 15.45 11.05 -14.29
C SER A 277 14.19 11.51 -15.02
N PHE A 278 13.18 10.65 -15.09
CA PHE A 278 11.91 10.96 -15.76
C PHE A 278 11.13 12.05 -15.02
N PHE A 279 11.07 11.97 -13.68
CA PHE A 279 10.45 12.97 -12.81
C PHE A 279 11.09 14.35 -13.00
N THR A 280 12.42 14.45 -12.92
CA THR A 280 13.18 15.70 -13.02
C THR A 280 12.82 16.48 -14.29
N TYR A 281 12.69 15.79 -15.42
CA TYR A 281 12.30 16.40 -16.69
C TYR A 281 10.81 16.74 -16.77
N ARG A 282 9.93 15.86 -16.29
CA ARG A 282 8.47 16.00 -16.47
C ARG A 282 7.80 16.90 -15.45
N GLN A 283 8.38 17.09 -14.25
CA GLN A 283 7.81 17.96 -13.23
C GLN A 283 7.76 19.43 -13.68
N GLN A 284 8.78 19.88 -14.43
CA GLN A 284 8.87 21.25 -14.95
C GLN A 284 7.74 21.58 -15.94
N GLN A 285 7.09 20.56 -16.51
CA GLN A 285 5.96 20.69 -17.43
C GLN A 285 4.62 20.76 -16.69
N GLY A 286 4.56 20.49 -15.38
CA GLY A 286 3.34 20.49 -14.55
C GLY A 286 2.77 19.11 -14.22
N ASN A 287 3.45 18.04 -14.67
CA ASN A 287 3.08 16.66 -14.34
C ASN A 287 3.35 16.36 -12.86
N LYS A 288 2.53 15.50 -12.26
CA LYS A 288 2.67 15.07 -10.86
C LYS A 288 3.02 13.60 -10.75
N PHE A 289 3.70 13.24 -9.68
CA PHE A 289 4.17 11.89 -9.41
C PHE A 289 3.83 11.45 -8.00
N VAL A 290 3.41 10.19 -7.87
CA VAL A 290 3.29 9.50 -6.59
C VAL A 290 4.05 8.18 -6.70
N LEU A 291 4.97 7.93 -5.78
CA LEU A 291 5.64 6.64 -5.63
C LEU A 291 5.22 6.02 -4.31
N THR A 292 5.10 4.69 -4.23
CA THR A 292 4.83 3.99 -2.96
C THR A 292 5.93 2.98 -2.65
N SER A 293 6.25 2.82 -1.37
CA SER A 293 7.17 1.76 -0.89
C SER A 293 6.86 1.36 0.56
N ARG A 294 7.39 0.22 1.00
CA ARG A 294 7.56 -0.07 2.43
C ARG A 294 8.68 0.79 2.99
N ILE A 295 8.66 1.03 4.30
CA ILE A 295 9.74 1.77 4.97
C ILE A 295 10.99 0.89 5.06
N VAL A 296 10.76 -0.36 5.42
CA VAL A 296 11.73 -1.46 5.45
C VAL A 296 12.28 -1.69 4.03
N GLY A 297 13.60 -1.59 3.86
CA GLY A 297 14.33 -1.75 2.60
C GLY A 297 14.38 -0.53 1.68
N TYR A 298 13.72 0.58 2.04
CA TYR A 298 13.67 1.79 1.19
C TYR A 298 14.92 2.65 1.29
N ARG A 299 15.54 2.72 2.47
CA ARG A 299 16.68 3.62 2.74
C ARG A 299 17.84 3.46 1.76
N GLU A 300 18.15 2.23 1.37
CA GLU A 300 19.27 1.93 0.47
C GLU A 300 19.07 2.41 -0.97
N VAL A 301 17.82 2.76 -1.31
CA VAL A 301 17.38 3.24 -2.63
C VAL A 301 16.66 4.59 -2.51
N ARG A 302 16.82 5.29 -1.38
CA ARG A 302 16.18 6.57 -1.11
C ARG A 302 16.66 7.60 -2.15
N PRO A 303 15.78 8.13 -3.02
CA PRO A 303 16.17 9.08 -4.04
C PRO A 303 16.54 10.43 -3.42
N THR A 304 17.54 11.09 -3.99
CA THR A 304 17.84 12.50 -3.69
C THR A 304 17.41 13.33 -4.89
N CYS A 305 16.24 13.97 -4.82
CA CYS A 305 15.70 14.74 -5.94
C CYS A 305 14.80 15.89 -5.45
N GLU A 306 15.08 17.10 -5.91
CA GLU A 306 14.31 18.30 -5.55
C GLU A 306 12.86 18.20 -6.07
N GLY A 307 11.89 18.46 -5.19
CA GLY A 307 10.46 18.40 -5.49
C GLY A 307 9.83 17.01 -5.33
N LEU A 308 10.63 15.97 -5.08
CA LEU A 308 10.16 14.63 -4.77
C LEU A 308 10.21 14.39 -3.27
N ASP A 309 9.20 14.89 -2.55
CA ASP A 309 9.20 14.85 -1.09
C ASP A 309 8.72 13.49 -0.55
N GLU A 310 9.13 13.16 0.67
CA GLU A 310 8.77 11.91 1.35
C GLU A 310 7.77 12.14 2.48
N CYS A 311 6.75 11.27 2.54
CA CYS A 311 5.83 11.20 3.66
C CYS A 311 5.66 9.76 4.10
N THR A 312 5.38 9.57 5.39
CA THR A 312 5.04 8.26 5.92
C THR A 312 3.62 8.25 6.46
N LEU A 313 2.85 7.25 6.02
CA LEU A 313 1.51 6.99 6.50
C LEU A 313 1.51 6.77 8.01
N VAL A 314 0.49 7.27 8.69
CA VAL A 314 0.27 6.95 10.10
C VAL A 314 -0.87 5.92 10.22
N ASP A 315 -0.85 5.19 11.33
CA ASP A 315 -1.95 4.30 11.71
C ASP A 315 -3.30 5.02 11.80
N PHE A 316 -4.37 4.26 11.57
CA PHE A 316 -5.72 4.74 11.85
C PHE A 316 -5.88 5.06 13.33
N GLY A 317 -6.34 6.28 13.61
CA GLY A 317 -6.84 6.68 14.91
C GLY A 317 -8.29 6.24 15.10
N GLU A 318 -8.86 6.64 16.23
CA GLU A 318 -10.24 6.29 16.58
C GLU A 318 -11.25 6.83 15.54
N ASP A 319 -11.01 8.02 15.00
CA ASP A 319 -11.88 8.64 14.00
C ASP A 319 -11.81 7.92 12.65
N GLU A 320 -10.61 7.53 12.18
CA GLU A 320 -10.46 6.75 10.96
C GLU A 320 -11.05 5.34 11.09
N ILE A 321 -10.88 4.69 12.25
CA ILE A 321 -11.50 3.38 12.55
C ILE A 321 -13.03 3.52 12.52
N ALA A 322 -13.58 4.52 13.20
CA ALA A 322 -15.02 4.77 13.21
C ALA A 322 -15.57 5.04 11.80
N SER A 323 -14.88 5.87 11.02
CA SER A 323 -15.26 6.17 9.63
C SER A 323 -15.19 4.92 8.75
N PHE A 324 -14.17 4.09 8.91
CA PHE A 324 -14.05 2.83 8.17
C PHE A 324 -15.23 1.92 8.50
N VAL A 325 -15.49 1.68 9.78
CA VAL A 325 -16.54 0.75 10.22
C VAL A 325 -17.92 1.22 9.75
N ASP A 326 -18.20 2.52 9.85
CA ASP A 326 -19.47 3.10 9.37
C ASP A 326 -19.65 2.93 7.86
N ARG A 327 -18.65 3.30 7.05
CA ARG A 327 -18.69 3.12 5.59
C ARG A 327 -18.78 1.65 5.20
N TRP A 328 -18.05 0.79 5.91
CA TRP A 328 -18.00 -0.64 5.66
C TRP A 328 -19.38 -1.28 5.84
N THR A 329 -20.01 -1.11 7.01
CA THR A 329 -21.29 -1.75 7.29
C THR A 329 -22.40 -1.21 6.39
N GLN A 330 -22.41 0.10 6.13
CA GLN A 330 -23.36 0.71 5.19
C GLN A 330 -23.21 0.17 3.77
N ALA A 331 -21.99 0.15 3.23
CA ALA A 331 -21.74 -0.35 1.87
C ALA A 331 -22.15 -1.82 1.75
N LEU A 332 -21.87 -2.61 2.78
CA LEU A 332 -22.12 -4.04 2.79
C LEU A 332 -23.61 -4.38 2.87
N GLU A 333 -24.34 -3.73 3.76
CA GLU A 333 -25.79 -3.92 3.88
C GLU A 333 -26.55 -3.39 2.67
N LYS A 334 -26.10 -2.25 2.11
CA LYS A 334 -26.63 -1.73 0.85
C LYS A 334 -26.40 -2.68 -0.31
N ALA A 335 -25.21 -3.27 -0.42
CA ALA A 335 -24.90 -4.23 -1.47
C ALA A 335 -25.67 -5.56 -1.31
N ALA A 336 -25.92 -6.00 -0.09
CA ALA A 336 -26.61 -7.26 0.19
C ALA A 336 -28.14 -7.15 0.02
N ARG A 337 -28.74 -6.02 0.40
CA ARG A 337 -30.21 -5.89 0.55
C ARG A 337 -30.81 -4.67 -0.15
N GLY A 338 -30.00 -3.88 -0.85
CA GLY A 338 -30.41 -2.60 -1.42
C GLY A 338 -30.46 -1.47 -0.37
N ASP A 339 -30.77 -0.26 -0.83
CA ASP A 339 -30.86 0.93 0.01
C ASP A 339 -32.27 1.06 0.61
N SER A 340 -32.42 0.76 1.89
CA SER A 340 -33.70 0.73 2.59
C SER A 340 -33.55 1.16 4.06
N ALA A 341 -34.65 1.50 4.73
CA ALA A 341 -34.61 1.81 6.16
C ALA A 341 -34.09 0.62 6.99
N LEU A 342 -34.47 -0.61 6.62
CA LEU A 342 -34.02 -1.83 7.29
C LEU A 342 -32.51 -2.05 7.12
N SER A 343 -31.98 -1.91 5.90
CA SER A 343 -30.53 -2.09 5.67
C SER A 343 -29.69 -1.04 6.39
N ARG A 344 -30.18 0.20 6.52
CA ARG A 344 -29.51 1.24 7.33
C ARG A 344 -29.53 0.91 8.82
N GLU A 345 -30.61 0.36 9.33
CA GLU A 345 -30.70 -0.02 10.74
C GLU A 345 -29.79 -1.21 11.07
N LEU A 346 -29.77 -2.23 10.21
CA LEU A 346 -28.83 -3.35 10.34
C LEU A 346 -27.37 -2.89 10.29
N ALA A 347 -27.05 -1.96 9.38
CA ALA A 347 -25.71 -1.40 9.28
C ALA A 347 -25.29 -0.64 10.55
N ARG A 348 -26.22 0.08 11.20
CA ARG A 348 -25.97 0.76 12.48
C ARG A 348 -25.72 -0.22 13.60
N THR A 349 -26.54 -1.26 13.72
CA THR A 349 -26.34 -2.32 14.72
C THR A 349 -24.98 -3.01 14.53
N GLU A 350 -24.64 -3.41 13.31
CA GLU A 350 -23.35 -4.05 13.01
C GLU A 350 -22.16 -3.11 13.30
N ARG A 351 -22.32 -1.82 13.00
CA ARG A 351 -21.33 -0.77 13.30
C ARG A 351 -21.09 -0.67 14.81
N ASP A 352 -22.16 -0.51 15.59
CA ASP A 352 -22.07 -0.30 17.04
C ASP A 352 -21.48 -1.52 17.74
N GLU A 353 -21.87 -2.72 17.31
CA GLU A 353 -21.29 -3.96 17.83
C GLU A 353 -19.80 -4.11 17.52
N LEU A 354 -19.36 -3.76 16.30
CA LEU A 354 -17.95 -3.85 15.92
C LEU A 354 -17.10 -2.81 16.65
N LEU A 355 -17.56 -1.55 16.72
CA LEU A 355 -16.87 -0.50 17.47
C LEU A 355 -16.77 -0.83 18.96
N HIS A 356 -17.84 -1.38 19.55
CA HIS A 356 -17.81 -1.82 20.94
C HIS A 356 -16.81 -2.96 21.18
N ALA A 357 -16.73 -3.92 20.25
CA ALA A 357 -15.76 -5.02 20.34
C ALA A 357 -14.31 -4.52 20.22
N ILE A 358 -14.06 -3.53 19.36
CA ILE A 358 -12.75 -2.89 19.20
C ILE A 358 -12.38 -2.11 20.47
N ALA A 359 -13.28 -1.24 20.96
CA ALA A 359 -13.00 -0.35 22.09
C ALA A 359 -12.74 -1.10 23.40
N ARG A 360 -13.41 -2.23 23.65
CA ARG A 360 -13.25 -3.00 24.89
C ARG A 360 -12.00 -3.87 24.94
N ASN A 361 -11.30 -4.02 23.82
CA ASN A 361 -10.16 -4.93 23.72
C ASN A 361 -8.93 -4.22 23.14
N PRO A 362 -7.93 -3.88 23.98
CA PRO A 362 -6.73 -3.17 23.53
C PRO A 362 -5.95 -3.91 22.42
N GLY A 363 -5.96 -5.24 22.42
CA GLY A 363 -5.35 -6.05 21.37
C GLY A 363 -6.07 -5.88 20.04
N VAL A 364 -7.40 -6.05 20.03
CA VAL A 364 -8.24 -5.82 18.83
C VAL A 364 -8.08 -4.39 18.32
N ARG A 365 -8.09 -3.38 19.20
CA ARG A 365 -7.85 -1.98 18.84
C ARG A 365 -6.50 -1.77 18.18
N THR A 366 -5.46 -2.43 18.68
CA THR A 366 -4.12 -2.36 18.09
C THR A 366 -4.11 -2.93 16.68
N LEU A 367 -4.82 -4.04 16.44
CA LEU A 367 -4.98 -4.61 15.10
C LEU A 367 -5.80 -3.68 14.19
N ALA A 368 -6.89 -3.09 14.69
CA ALA A 368 -7.77 -2.19 13.95
C ALA A 368 -7.07 -0.92 13.41
N ALA A 369 -5.93 -0.54 13.99
CA ALA A 369 -5.12 0.57 13.51
C ALA A 369 -4.56 0.35 12.07
N ASN A 370 -4.43 -0.91 11.63
CA ASN A 370 -4.04 -1.25 10.26
C ASN A 370 -5.29 -1.47 9.38
N PRO A 371 -5.46 -0.76 8.25
CA PRO A 371 -6.65 -0.87 7.39
C PRO A 371 -6.94 -2.30 6.89
N LEU A 372 -5.91 -3.07 6.55
CA LEU A 372 -6.08 -4.47 6.13
C LEU A 372 -6.57 -5.34 7.28
N LEU A 373 -5.98 -5.21 8.47
CA LEU A 373 -6.39 -5.98 9.64
C LEU A 373 -7.81 -5.59 10.10
N LEU A 374 -8.16 -4.31 10.05
CA LEU A 374 -9.52 -3.85 10.32
C LEU A 374 -10.54 -4.44 9.34
N THR A 375 -10.18 -4.52 8.05
CA THR A 375 -11.00 -5.20 7.04
C THR A 375 -11.24 -6.67 7.42
N ILE A 376 -10.18 -7.38 7.85
CA ILE A 376 -10.29 -8.78 8.29
C ILE A 376 -11.16 -8.91 9.55
N LEU A 377 -10.97 -8.04 10.55
CA LEU A 377 -11.77 -8.02 11.77
C LEU A 377 -13.26 -7.78 11.46
N ALA A 378 -13.57 -6.85 10.55
CA ALA A 378 -14.94 -6.56 10.14
C ALA A 378 -15.60 -7.78 9.47
N LEU A 379 -14.88 -8.46 8.57
CA LEU A 379 -15.33 -9.71 7.94
C LEU A 379 -15.56 -10.83 8.97
N MET A 380 -14.63 -11.00 9.92
CA MET A 380 -14.73 -12.01 10.97
C MET A 380 -15.92 -11.75 11.90
N LYS A 381 -16.11 -10.49 12.32
CA LYS A 381 -17.24 -10.07 13.17
C LYS A 381 -18.58 -10.41 12.51
N ARG A 382 -18.73 -10.12 11.22
CA ARG A 382 -19.95 -10.43 10.45
C ARG A 382 -20.23 -11.92 10.36
N GLN A 383 -19.18 -12.75 10.33
CA GLN A 383 -19.30 -14.21 10.33
C GLN A 383 -19.53 -14.79 11.74
N GLY A 384 -19.72 -13.95 12.76
CA GLY A 384 -19.91 -14.38 14.15
C GLY A 384 -18.65 -14.93 14.81
N VAL A 385 -17.47 -14.65 14.25
CA VAL A 385 -16.18 -15.12 14.79
C VAL A 385 -15.74 -14.20 15.93
N VAL A 386 -15.31 -14.80 17.03
CA VAL A 386 -14.68 -14.05 18.14
C VAL A 386 -13.40 -13.39 17.67
N LEU A 387 -13.35 -12.06 17.82
CA LEU A 387 -12.24 -11.26 17.35
C LEU A 387 -10.93 -11.63 18.09
N PRO A 388 -9.86 -11.91 17.33
CA PRO A 388 -8.55 -12.21 17.89
C PRO A 388 -7.88 -10.93 18.42
N GLU A 389 -7.08 -11.08 19.46
CA GLU A 389 -6.37 -9.97 20.10
C GLU A 389 -4.93 -9.82 19.57
N ARG A 390 -4.42 -10.89 18.95
CA ARG A 390 -3.06 -10.94 18.42
C ARG A 390 -3.07 -11.13 16.91
N ARG A 391 -2.05 -10.55 16.29
CA ARG A 391 -1.88 -10.55 14.83
C ARG A 391 -1.74 -11.97 14.27
N VAL A 392 -1.00 -12.85 14.94
CA VAL A 392 -0.83 -14.25 14.53
C VAL A 392 -2.14 -15.05 14.59
N GLU A 393 -2.96 -14.83 15.63
CA GLU A 393 -4.28 -15.46 15.77
C GLU A 393 -5.26 -14.95 14.70
N LEU A 394 -5.17 -13.67 14.35
CA LEU A 394 -5.93 -13.08 13.25
C LEU A 394 -5.64 -13.78 11.94
N TYR A 395 -4.36 -13.90 11.56
CA TYR A 395 -4.01 -14.58 10.32
C TYR A 395 -4.39 -16.06 10.33
N GLN A 396 -4.18 -16.76 11.46
CA GLN A 396 -4.61 -18.16 11.60
C GLN A 396 -6.12 -18.30 11.35
N LYS A 397 -6.93 -17.63 12.16
CA LYS A 397 -8.40 -17.75 12.10
C LYS A 397 -8.91 -17.34 10.73
N TYR A 398 -8.35 -16.30 10.13
CA TYR A 398 -8.78 -15.84 8.82
C TYR A 398 -8.46 -16.84 7.71
N ILE A 399 -7.24 -17.36 7.65
CA ILE A 399 -6.87 -18.37 6.65
C ILE A 399 -7.71 -19.65 6.85
N GLU A 400 -7.94 -20.09 8.09
CA GLU A 400 -8.82 -21.23 8.38
C GLU A 400 -10.24 -20.97 7.89
N THR A 401 -10.80 -19.78 8.14
CA THR A 401 -12.12 -19.38 7.63
C THR A 401 -12.17 -19.44 6.11
N LEU A 402 -11.18 -18.86 5.41
CA LEU A 402 -11.12 -18.89 3.94
C LEU A 402 -11.11 -20.32 3.40
N LEU A 403 -10.31 -21.19 4.02
CA LEU A 403 -10.21 -22.59 3.63
C LEU A 403 -11.47 -23.40 4.00
N LYS A 404 -12.17 -23.07 5.10
CA LYS A 404 -13.46 -23.69 5.46
C LYS A 404 -14.55 -23.33 4.45
N THR A 405 -14.68 -22.04 4.12
CA THR A 405 -15.64 -21.56 3.10
C THR A 405 -15.36 -22.20 1.75
N TRP A 406 -14.09 -22.35 1.38
CA TRP A 406 -13.65 -23.06 0.17
C TRP A 406 -14.09 -24.53 0.15
N ASN A 407 -13.88 -25.28 1.23
CA ASN A 407 -14.25 -26.70 1.28
C ASN A 407 -15.74 -26.93 1.05
N VAL A 408 -16.59 -26.08 1.65
CA VAL A 408 -18.05 -26.14 1.45
C VAL A 408 -18.43 -25.86 -0.01
N ALA A 409 -17.83 -24.87 -0.66
CA ALA A 409 -18.13 -24.51 -2.05
C ALA A 409 -17.77 -25.65 -3.03
N ARG A 410 -16.66 -26.36 -2.79
CA ARG A 410 -16.21 -27.47 -3.64
C ARG A 410 -17.06 -28.73 -3.52
N SER A 411 -17.55 -29.05 -2.32
CA SER A 411 -18.42 -30.22 -2.10
C SER A 411 -19.78 -30.13 -2.78
N LEU A 412 -20.19 -28.93 -3.25
CA LEU A 412 -21.44 -28.71 -3.98
C LEU A 412 -21.35 -29.00 -5.49
N GLY A 413 -20.15 -29.23 -6.06
CA GLY A 413 -19.95 -29.29 -7.51
C GLY A 413 -19.08 -30.45 -8.05
N ARG A 414 -18.59 -31.38 -7.21
CA ARG A 414 -17.75 -32.52 -7.64
C ARG A 414 -18.14 -33.82 -6.91
N PRO A 415 -17.93 -35.01 -7.50
CA PRO A 415 -18.06 -36.29 -6.78
C PRO A 415 -17.06 -36.34 -5.63
N ALA A 416 -17.40 -37.05 -4.56
CA ALA A 416 -16.61 -37.23 -3.34
C ALA A 416 -15.26 -37.95 -3.57
N SER A 417 -14.34 -37.30 -4.28
CA SER A 417 -12.91 -37.60 -4.28
C SER A 417 -12.32 -36.94 -3.05
N ARG A 418 -11.60 -37.70 -2.21
CA ARG A 418 -10.86 -37.27 -0.99
C ARG A 418 -10.50 -35.77 -1.03
N ASP A 419 -11.38 -34.95 -0.50
CA ASP A 419 -11.26 -33.51 -0.55
C ASP A 419 -10.29 -33.09 0.56
N LEU A 420 -9.18 -32.42 0.20
CA LEU A 420 -8.21 -31.97 1.19
C LEU A 420 -8.91 -31.11 2.25
N ASP A 421 -8.78 -31.48 3.52
CA ASP A 421 -9.28 -30.63 4.59
C ASP A 421 -8.40 -29.38 4.77
N VAL A 422 -8.79 -28.50 5.70
CA VAL A 422 -8.05 -27.27 6.00
C VAL A 422 -6.60 -27.56 6.41
N VAL A 423 -6.40 -28.60 7.22
CA VAL A 423 -5.09 -29.00 7.74
C VAL A 423 -4.20 -29.53 6.61
N GLU A 424 -4.75 -30.39 5.76
CA GLU A 424 -4.05 -30.94 4.59
C GLU A 424 -3.67 -29.84 3.60
N THR A 425 -4.53 -28.85 3.39
CA THR A 425 -4.22 -27.72 2.52
C THR A 425 -3.13 -26.81 3.13
N LEU A 426 -3.18 -26.53 4.43
CA LEU A 426 -2.11 -25.81 5.12
C LEU A 426 -0.77 -26.54 5.04
N ARG A 427 -0.77 -27.88 5.10
CA ARG A 427 0.43 -28.72 4.94
C ARG A 427 1.09 -28.60 3.56
N LEU A 428 0.35 -28.14 2.54
CA LEU A 428 0.87 -27.84 1.20
C LEU A 428 1.22 -26.35 1.05
N LEU A 429 0.37 -25.44 1.54
CA LEU A 429 0.55 -24.00 1.37
C LEU A 429 1.69 -23.43 2.22
N ALA A 430 1.90 -23.91 3.44
CA ALA A 430 2.96 -23.43 4.31
C ALA A 430 4.36 -23.61 3.70
N PRO A 431 4.79 -24.84 3.30
CA PRO A 431 6.10 -25.02 2.66
C PRO A 431 6.21 -24.32 1.30
N LEU A 432 5.09 -24.17 0.57
CA LEU A 432 5.05 -23.38 -0.67
C LEU A 432 5.33 -21.89 -0.39
N ALA A 433 4.69 -21.31 0.62
CA ALA A 433 4.89 -19.93 1.03
C ALA A 433 6.32 -19.66 1.49
N LEU A 434 6.91 -20.57 2.27
CA LEU A 434 8.31 -20.49 2.67
C LEU A 434 9.25 -20.49 1.45
N TRP A 435 9.05 -21.42 0.51
CA TRP A 435 9.83 -21.46 -0.71
C TRP A 435 9.66 -20.19 -1.57
N MET A 436 8.43 -19.69 -1.72
CA MET A 436 8.17 -18.45 -2.45
C MET A 436 8.86 -17.26 -1.79
N HIS A 437 8.85 -17.19 -0.46
CA HIS A 437 9.52 -16.14 0.30
C HIS A 437 11.05 -16.22 0.15
N GLN A 438 11.63 -17.41 0.16
CA GLN A 438 13.06 -17.61 -0.09
C GLN A 438 13.47 -17.28 -1.54
N THR A 439 12.61 -17.61 -2.50
CA THR A 439 12.87 -17.40 -3.94
C THR A 439 12.69 -15.94 -4.35
N SER A 440 11.74 -15.24 -3.71
CA SER A 440 11.41 -13.85 -4.02
C SER A 440 11.10 -13.06 -2.72
N PRO A 441 12.14 -12.77 -1.90
CA PRO A 441 11.95 -12.02 -0.65
C PRO A 441 11.34 -10.64 -0.92
N GLY A 442 10.40 -10.21 -0.06
CA GLY A 442 9.75 -8.89 -0.14
C GLY A 442 8.72 -8.72 -1.27
N VAL A 443 8.71 -9.61 -2.27
CA VAL A 443 7.82 -9.52 -3.44
C VAL A 443 6.81 -10.67 -3.47
N GLY A 444 7.28 -11.89 -3.20
CA GLY A 444 6.42 -13.08 -3.18
C GLY A 444 5.84 -13.46 -4.55
N LEU A 445 6.48 -13.05 -5.65
CA LEU A 445 6.04 -13.36 -7.02
C LEU A 445 6.95 -14.38 -7.69
N VAL A 446 6.36 -15.46 -8.20
CA VAL A 446 7.06 -16.55 -8.89
C VAL A 446 6.38 -16.91 -10.21
N LYS A 447 7.16 -17.37 -11.19
CA LYS A 447 6.63 -17.83 -12.48
C LYS A 447 5.79 -19.12 -12.29
N ARG A 448 4.75 -19.29 -13.13
CA ARG A 448 3.82 -20.43 -13.12
C ARG A 448 4.51 -21.79 -13.09
N GLU A 449 5.50 -21.99 -13.95
CA GLU A 449 6.14 -23.29 -14.11
C GLU A 449 7.03 -23.69 -12.91
N PRO A 450 7.92 -22.82 -12.39
CA PRO A 450 8.59 -23.05 -11.10
C PRO A 450 7.64 -23.32 -9.95
N LEU A 451 6.54 -22.56 -9.84
CA LEU A 451 5.51 -22.76 -8.83
C LEU A 451 4.89 -24.16 -8.91
N ARG A 452 4.48 -24.57 -10.12
CA ARG A 452 3.92 -25.90 -10.38
C ARG A 452 4.89 -27.00 -9.98
N ARG A 453 6.16 -26.88 -10.38
CA ARG A 453 7.21 -27.86 -10.02
C ARG A 453 7.39 -27.97 -8.52
N LYS A 454 7.48 -26.84 -7.80
CA LYS A 454 7.63 -26.86 -6.35
C LYS A 454 6.42 -27.49 -5.67
N LEU A 455 5.21 -27.16 -6.12
CA LEU A 455 4.03 -27.76 -5.54
C LEU A 455 3.94 -29.27 -5.80
N THR A 456 4.32 -29.73 -6.99
CA THR A 456 4.43 -31.18 -7.28
C THR A 456 5.45 -31.86 -6.36
N GLU A 457 6.59 -31.22 -6.10
CA GLU A 457 7.60 -31.73 -5.14
C GLU A 457 7.00 -31.88 -3.73
N ILE A 458 6.27 -30.85 -3.25
CA ILE A 458 5.60 -30.88 -1.95
C ILE A 458 4.55 -32.00 -1.90
N CYS A 459 3.72 -32.15 -2.93
CA CYS A 459 2.74 -33.24 -3.03
C CYS A 459 3.41 -34.62 -2.97
N ARG A 460 4.57 -34.78 -3.61
CA ARG A 460 5.33 -36.03 -3.61
C ARG A 460 5.93 -36.34 -2.24
N GLN A 461 6.50 -35.34 -1.57
CA GLN A 461 7.01 -35.48 -0.18
C GLN A 461 5.91 -35.83 0.82
N ARG A 462 4.66 -35.49 0.50
CA ARG A 462 3.47 -35.83 1.30
C ARG A 462 2.78 -37.12 0.87
N GLU A 463 3.37 -37.85 -0.09
CA GLU A 463 2.85 -39.13 -0.59
C GLU A 463 1.40 -39.04 -1.12
N LEU A 464 1.03 -37.89 -1.68
CA LEU A 464 -0.28 -37.72 -2.31
C LEU A 464 -0.35 -38.54 -3.62
N PRO A 465 -1.48 -39.22 -3.90
CA PRO A 465 -1.67 -39.92 -5.16
C PRO A 465 -1.65 -38.93 -6.34
N GLU A 466 -0.98 -39.31 -7.43
CA GLU A 466 -0.82 -38.48 -8.63
C GLU A 466 -0.36 -37.04 -8.33
N PRO A 467 0.87 -36.82 -7.82
CA PRO A 467 1.30 -35.53 -7.29
C PRO A 467 1.24 -34.39 -8.33
N GLU A 468 1.43 -34.70 -9.62
CA GLU A 468 1.28 -33.76 -10.73
C GLU A 468 -0.19 -33.34 -10.95
N THR A 469 -1.13 -34.27 -10.78
CA THR A 469 -2.58 -34.00 -10.85
C THR A 469 -3.03 -33.23 -9.61
N ALA A 470 -2.59 -33.64 -8.42
CA ALA A 470 -2.89 -32.97 -7.15
C ALA A 470 -2.39 -31.52 -7.14
N ALA A 471 -1.15 -31.28 -7.60
CA ALA A 471 -0.59 -29.94 -7.70
C ALA A 471 -1.37 -29.03 -8.68
N ARG A 472 -1.75 -29.56 -9.85
CA ARG A 472 -2.58 -28.82 -10.81
C ARG A 472 -3.94 -28.48 -10.23
N ARG A 473 -4.63 -29.45 -9.62
CA ARG A 473 -5.93 -29.24 -8.96
C ARG A 473 -5.83 -28.19 -7.87
N LEU A 474 -4.82 -28.27 -6.98
CA LEU A 474 -4.65 -27.28 -5.92
C LEU A 474 -4.40 -25.87 -6.48
N LEU A 475 -3.57 -25.71 -7.53
CA LEU A 475 -3.35 -24.40 -8.15
C LEU A 475 -4.63 -23.84 -8.76
N ASP A 476 -5.40 -24.67 -9.47
CA ASP A 476 -6.66 -24.25 -10.07
C ASP A 476 -7.69 -23.91 -9.00
N ASP A 477 -7.78 -24.71 -7.93
CA ASP A 477 -8.77 -24.56 -6.87
C ASP A 477 -8.44 -23.38 -5.94
N VAL A 478 -7.18 -23.18 -5.56
CA VAL A 478 -6.74 -22.01 -4.76
C VAL A 478 -6.94 -20.71 -5.54
N ARG A 479 -6.74 -20.74 -6.86
CA ARG A 479 -7.00 -19.59 -7.75
C ARG A 479 -8.49 -19.28 -7.89
N GLN A 480 -9.32 -20.31 -8.08
CA GLN A 480 -10.75 -20.13 -8.41
C GLN A 480 -11.62 -19.87 -7.20
N HIS A 481 -11.29 -20.45 -6.03
CA HIS A 481 -12.23 -20.53 -4.92
C HIS A 481 -11.69 -19.98 -3.60
N ALA A 482 -10.44 -20.30 -3.23
CA ALA A 482 -9.86 -19.77 -1.98
C ALA A 482 -9.35 -18.34 -2.13
N GLY A 483 -9.01 -17.92 -3.36
CA GLY A 483 -8.44 -16.60 -3.68
C GLY A 483 -7.15 -16.26 -2.95
N LEU A 484 -6.51 -17.23 -2.27
CA LEU A 484 -5.29 -17.03 -1.49
C LEU A 484 -4.05 -16.86 -2.37
N LEU A 485 -4.03 -17.47 -3.55
CA LEU A 485 -2.94 -17.40 -4.53
C LEU A 485 -3.49 -16.92 -5.87
N LEU A 486 -2.98 -15.82 -6.38
CA LEU A 486 -3.50 -15.11 -7.55
C LEU A 486 -2.41 -14.93 -8.60
N GLU A 487 -2.82 -14.98 -9.87
CA GLU A 487 -1.98 -14.61 -11.00
C GLU A 487 -1.95 -13.07 -11.14
N ARG A 488 -0.77 -12.48 -11.13
CA ARG A 488 -0.51 -11.02 -11.17
C ARG A 488 -0.15 -10.51 -12.57
N GLY A 489 -0.58 -11.24 -13.61
CA GLY A 489 -0.25 -10.96 -15.01
C GLY A 489 1.08 -11.59 -15.44
N ALA A 490 1.27 -11.74 -16.76
CA ALA A 490 2.47 -12.33 -17.37
C ALA A 490 2.90 -13.70 -16.79
N GLY A 491 1.94 -14.53 -16.33
CA GLY A 491 2.23 -15.84 -15.75
C GLY A 491 2.94 -15.81 -14.40
N MET A 492 2.95 -14.66 -13.70
CA MET A 492 3.48 -14.50 -12.35
C MET A 492 2.39 -14.76 -11.32
N TYR A 493 2.72 -15.47 -10.24
CA TYR A 493 1.81 -15.86 -9.17
C TYR A 493 2.34 -15.37 -7.83
N GLY A 494 1.42 -14.91 -6.97
CA GLY A 494 1.70 -14.50 -5.60
C GLY A 494 0.51 -14.69 -4.69
N PHE A 495 0.74 -14.62 -3.38
CA PHE A 495 -0.38 -14.61 -2.44
C PHE A 495 -1.23 -13.33 -2.61
N ILE A 496 -2.50 -13.39 -2.18
CA ILE A 496 -3.42 -12.24 -2.22
C ILE A 496 -2.82 -11.01 -1.53
N HIS A 497 -2.08 -11.23 -0.44
CA HIS A 497 -1.29 -10.22 0.24
C HIS A 497 -0.03 -10.88 0.82
N LEU A 498 1.09 -10.16 0.79
CA LEU A 498 2.38 -10.70 1.23
C LEU A 498 2.37 -11.11 2.71
N THR A 499 1.57 -10.46 3.57
CA THR A 499 1.43 -10.85 4.98
C THR A 499 0.89 -12.26 5.18
N PHE A 500 0.07 -12.78 4.27
CA PHE A 500 -0.39 -14.18 4.35
C PHE A 500 0.72 -15.15 3.97
N GLN A 501 1.57 -14.77 3.00
CA GLN A 501 2.76 -15.53 2.68
C GLN A 501 3.75 -15.52 3.85
N GLU A 502 3.96 -14.37 4.51
CA GLU A 502 4.83 -14.24 5.68
C GLU A 502 4.34 -15.13 6.84
N TYR A 503 3.03 -15.12 7.13
CA TYR A 503 2.43 -16.00 8.14
C TYR A 503 2.57 -17.49 7.78
N LEU A 504 2.27 -17.88 6.54
CA LEU A 504 2.38 -19.28 6.10
C LEU A 504 3.85 -19.75 6.07
N ALA A 505 4.79 -18.87 5.74
CA ALA A 505 6.22 -19.14 5.83
C ALA A 505 6.64 -19.35 7.29
N ALA A 506 6.19 -18.47 8.21
CA ALA A 506 6.41 -18.62 9.63
C ALA A 506 5.84 -19.94 10.18
N LEU A 507 4.64 -20.32 9.74
CA LEU A 507 4.02 -21.60 10.07
C LEU A 507 4.87 -22.79 9.58
N ALA A 508 5.43 -22.73 8.37
CA ALA A 508 6.31 -23.77 7.86
C ALA A 508 7.59 -23.91 8.69
N ILE A 509 8.23 -22.79 9.04
CA ILE A 509 9.46 -22.80 9.86
C ILE A 509 9.16 -23.39 11.25
N ALA A 510 8.07 -22.96 11.87
CA ALA A 510 7.64 -23.49 13.17
C ALA A 510 7.34 -25.00 13.11
N GLN A 511 6.80 -25.51 11.99
CA GLN A 511 6.59 -26.94 11.76
C GLN A 511 7.89 -27.72 11.57
N LEU A 512 8.86 -27.17 10.82
CA LEU A 512 10.18 -27.80 10.64
C LEU A 512 10.91 -27.96 11.98
N GLY A 513 10.79 -26.96 12.85
CA GLY A 513 11.37 -26.98 14.19
C GLY A 513 10.52 -27.66 15.26
N GLN A 514 9.48 -28.41 14.89
CA GLN A 514 8.51 -28.90 15.89
C GLN A 514 9.17 -29.77 16.98
N ARG A 515 10.17 -30.56 16.61
CA ARG A 515 10.92 -31.44 17.52
C ARG A 515 12.25 -30.87 18.00
N ASP A 516 12.76 -29.84 17.33
CA ASP A 516 14.08 -29.28 17.60
C ASP A 516 14.10 -27.79 17.25
N ALA A 517 14.16 -26.94 18.28
CA ALA A 517 14.20 -25.49 18.13
C ALA A 517 15.46 -25.02 17.37
N ARG A 518 16.55 -25.81 17.35
CA ARG A 518 17.78 -25.46 16.63
C ARG A 518 17.54 -25.28 15.13
N ILE A 519 16.65 -26.07 14.54
CA ILE A 519 16.28 -25.94 13.12
C ILE A 519 15.66 -24.57 12.84
N VAL A 520 14.79 -24.08 13.74
CA VAL A 520 14.22 -22.73 13.65
C VAL A 520 15.33 -21.70 13.72
N VAL A 521 16.21 -21.81 14.72
CA VAL A 521 17.31 -20.85 14.94
C VAL A 521 18.26 -20.82 13.74
N ASP A 522 18.61 -21.97 13.16
CA ASP A 522 19.50 -22.07 12.00
C ASP A 522 18.91 -21.43 10.74
N ILE A 523 17.58 -21.43 10.60
CA ILE A 523 16.89 -20.72 9.52
C ILE A 523 16.87 -19.22 9.82
N LEU A 524 16.33 -18.83 10.99
CA LEU A 524 16.09 -17.42 11.31
C LEU A 524 17.38 -16.61 11.46
N SER A 525 18.44 -17.19 12.03
CA SER A 525 19.73 -16.50 12.27
C SER A 525 20.41 -16.01 10.99
N LYS A 526 20.19 -16.68 9.86
CA LYS A 526 20.73 -16.28 8.54
C LYS A 526 20.09 -15.02 7.98
N HIS A 527 18.94 -14.62 8.52
CA HIS A 527 18.12 -13.54 8.04
C HIS A 527 17.94 -12.41 9.06
N VAL A 528 18.70 -12.42 10.16
CA VAL A 528 18.72 -11.28 11.08
C VAL A 528 19.40 -10.09 10.38
N GLY A 529 18.70 -8.96 10.34
CA GLY A 529 19.08 -7.79 9.56
C GLY A 529 18.62 -7.84 8.09
N ASP A 530 17.93 -8.90 7.66
CA ASP A 530 17.21 -8.91 6.40
C ASP A 530 15.78 -8.41 6.63
N ASP A 531 15.58 -7.18 6.20
CA ASP A 531 14.33 -6.43 6.17
C ASP A 531 13.13 -7.24 5.62
N ASN A 532 13.34 -8.10 4.62
CA ASN A 532 12.26 -8.89 4.04
C ASN A 532 11.81 -10.04 4.95
N TRP A 533 12.67 -10.49 5.87
CA TRP A 533 12.44 -11.61 6.76
C TRP A 533 11.99 -11.21 8.16
N ARG A 534 12.08 -9.92 8.49
CA ARG A 534 11.70 -9.39 9.81
C ARG A 534 10.32 -9.90 10.23
N GLU A 535 9.30 -9.74 9.40
CA GLU A 535 7.93 -10.17 9.71
C GLU A 535 7.82 -11.69 9.87
N VAL A 536 8.55 -12.48 9.07
CA VAL A 536 8.58 -13.95 9.20
C VAL A 536 9.20 -14.35 10.54
N ILE A 537 10.26 -13.68 10.99
CA ILE A 537 10.90 -13.95 12.29
C ILE A 537 9.93 -13.67 13.44
N LEU A 538 9.31 -12.49 13.45
CA LEU A 538 8.33 -12.10 14.47
C LEU A 538 7.15 -13.08 14.51
N MET A 539 6.56 -13.37 13.34
CA MET A 539 5.45 -14.31 13.23
C MET A 539 5.85 -15.73 13.61
N THR A 540 7.08 -16.17 13.35
CA THR A 540 7.54 -17.53 13.73
C THR A 540 7.51 -17.70 15.25
N VAL A 541 8.02 -16.72 16.00
CA VAL A 541 7.95 -16.73 17.47
C VAL A 541 6.50 -16.72 17.94
N GLY A 542 5.66 -15.88 17.35
CA GLY A 542 4.22 -15.85 17.64
C GLY A 542 3.50 -17.17 17.34
N VAL A 543 3.81 -17.83 16.22
CA VAL A 543 3.22 -19.13 15.84
C VAL A 543 3.64 -20.20 16.86
N ILE A 544 4.91 -20.28 17.23
CA ILE A 544 5.40 -21.27 18.19
C ILE A 544 4.75 -21.05 19.57
N GLY A 545 4.75 -19.81 20.04
CA GLY A 545 4.28 -19.46 21.38
C GLY A 545 2.77 -19.49 21.54
N ILE A 546 2.04 -18.85 20.63
CA ILE A 546 0.59 -18.64 20.76
C ILE A 546 -0.19 -19.77 20.06
N ILE A 547 0.13 -20.05 18.80
CA ILE A 547 -0.66 -21.00 18.01
C ILE A 547 -0.36 -22.44 18.39
N GLN A 548 0.92 -22.77 18.57
CA GLN A 548 1.35 -24.11 19.00
C GLN A 548 1.41 -24.26 20.52
N GLN A 549 1.10 -23.20 21.28
CA GLN A 549 1.08 -23.19 22.75
C GLN A 549 2.39 -23.70 23.38
N ALA A 550 3.53 -23.33 22.80
CA ALA A 550 4.85 -23.76 23.22
C ALA A 550 5.74 -22.54 23.54
N ASP A 551 5.34 -21.76 24.54
CA ASP A 551 5.99 -20.52 24.97
C ASP A 551 7.44 -20.74 25.47
N GLU A 552 7.72 -21.87 26.12
CA GLU A 552 9.09 -22.25 26.51
C GLU A 552 10.00 -22.45 25.28
N ARG A 553 9.49 -23.11 24.24
CA ARG A 553 10.24 -23.35 22.99
C ARG A 553 10.37 -22.07 22.16
N ALA A 554 9.34 -21.22 22.13
CA ALA A 554 9.46 -19.88 21.57
C ALA A 554 10.57 -19.10 22.30
N GLY A 555 10.62 -19.24 23.63
CA GLY A 555 11.70 -18.68 24.44
C GLY A 555 13.07 -19.27 24.14
N GLU A 556 13.19 -20.58 23.93
CA GLU A 556 14.44 -21.21 23.47
C GLU A 556 14.96 -20.58 22.17
N VAL A 557 14.08 -20.38 21.18
CA VAL A 557 14.43 -19.72 19.91
C VAL A 557 14.94 -18.30 20.17
N VAL A 558 14.20 -17.52 20.97
CA VAL A 558 14.58 -16.13 21.31
C VAL A 558 15.92 -16.07 22.05
N ARG A 559 16.11 -16.91 23.08
CA ARG A 559 17.37 -17.01 23.84
C ARG A 559 18.54 -17.41 22.93
N ALA A 560 18.30 -18.36 22.02
CA ALA A 560 19.31 -18.80 21.07
C ALA A 560 19.67 -17.69 20.09
N LEU A 561 18.72 -16.95 19.52
CA LEU A 561 19.03 -15.80 18.64
C LEU A 561 19.87 -14.74 19.37
N ILE A 562 19.54 -14.41 20.62
CA ILE A 562 20.35 -13.50 21.45
C ILE A 562 21.77 -14.05 21.65
N LYS A 563 21.90 -15.34 21.95
CA LYS A 563 23.19 -15.98 22.21
C LYS A 563 24.08 -16.05 20.96
N HIS A 564 23.50 -16.38 19.80
CA HIS A 564 24.23 -16.44 18.53
C HIS A 564 24.62 -15.04 18.06
N SER A 565 23.84 -14.01 18.43
CA SER A 565 24.05 -12.61 18.07
C SER A 565 24.34 -12.38 16.57
N PRO A 566 23.55 -12.94 15.64
CA PRO A 566 23.73 -12.67 14.21
C PRO A 566 23.48 -11.20 13.87
N GLY A 567 24.06 -10.74 12.76
CA GLY A 567 23.95 -9.35 12.31
C GLY A 567 24.89 -8.40 13.05
N GLU A 568 24.60 -7.10 12.99
CA GLU A 568 25.40 -6.08 13.68
C GLU A 568 25.20 -6.14 15.22
N PRO A 569 26.18 -5.69 16.03
CA PRO A 569 26.04 -5.67 17.48
C PRO A 569 24.74 -5.00 17.94
N GLY A 570 23.92 -5.75 18.69
CA GLY A 570 22.63 -5.30 19.20
C GLY A 570 21.43 -5.63 18.32
N GLN A 571 21.62 -5.93 17.03
CA GLN A 571 20.52 -6.15 16.07
C GLN A 571 19.65 -7.37 16.43
N ALA A 572 20.27 -8.52 16.73
CA ALA A 572 19.56 -9.71 17.20
C ALA A 572 18.79 -9.48 18.51
N VAL A 573 19.32 -8.63 19.41
CA VAL A 573 18.69 -8.32 20.70
C VAL A 573 17.45 -7.44 20.51
N VAL A 574 17.54 -6.43 19.65
CA VAL A 574 16.39 -5.59 19.28
C VAL A 574 15.29 -6.45 18.67
N LEU A 575 15.63 -7.26 17.66
CA LEU A 575 14.68 -8.14 16.98
C LEU A 575 14.04 -9.17 17.93
N ALA A 576 14.83 -9.75 18.85
CA ALA A 576 14.31 -10.61 19.90
C ALA A 576 13.27 -9.90 20.78
N GLY A 577 13.55 -8.66 21.19
CA GLY A 577 12.60 -7.88 21.98
C GLY A 577 11.34 -7.47 21.21
N GLU A 578 11.45 -7.20 19.90
CA GLU A 578 10.31 -7.02 19.01
C GLU A 578 9.47 -8.29 18.88
N ALA A 579 10.10 -9.47 18.76
CA ALA A 579 9.40 -10.75 18.69
C ALA A 579 8.64 -11.05 19.98
N VAL A 580 9.26 -10.77 21.13
CA VAL A 580 8.56 -10.85 22.42
C VAL A 580 7.41 -9.84 22.47
N ASN A 581 7.54 -8.64 21.88
CA ASN A 581 6.47 -7.63 21.80
C ASN A 581 5.27 -8.10 20.98
N ASP A 582 5.51 -8.71 19.82
CA ASP A 582 4.47 -9.20 18.92
C ASP A 582 3.74 -10.42 19.51
N ALA A 583 4.43 -11.23 20.31
CA ALA A 583 3.89 -12.44 20.93
C ALA A 583 3.22 -12.20 22.31
N ARG A 584 3.06 -10.96 22.77
CA ARG A 584 2.44 -10.67 24.08
C ARG A 584 0.91 -10.78 24.05
N PRO A 585 0.27 -11.03 25.21
CA PRO A 585 0.87 -11.66 26.39
C PRO A 585 1.01 -13.17 26.19
N GLY A 586 2.00 -13.79 26.86
CA GLY A 586 2.07 -15.24 27.03
C GLY A 586 2.69 -16.07 25.88
N GLY A 587 3.15 -15.45 24.79
CA GLY A 587 3.77 -16.21 23.69
C GLY A 587 5.25 -16.57 23.90
N VAL A 588 5.86 -16.15 25.00
CA VAL A 588 7.25 -16.45 25.36
C VAL A 588 7.34 -16.60 26.88
N ASP A 589 8.09 -17.57 27.38
CA ASP A 589 8.24 -17.82 28.82
C ASP A 589 8.80 -16.61 29.61
N VAL A 590 8.39 -16.48 30.87
CA VAL A 590 8.77 -15.35 31.75
C VAL A 590 10.29 -15.22 31.94
N PRO A 591 11.08 -16.30 32.17
CA PRO A 591 12.54 -16.21 32.21
C PRO A 591 13.16 -15.56 30.96
N THR A 592 12.69 -15.92 29.77
CA THR A 592 13.14 -15.29 28.51
C THR A 592 12.76 -13.83 28.46
N GLN A 593 11.54 -13.45 28.84
CA GLN A 593 11.13 -12.03 28.87
C GLN A 593 12.06 -11.19 29.75
N ARG A 594 12.42 -11.69 30.94
CA ARG A 594 13.36 -11.02 31.85
C ARG A 594 14.76 -10.92 31.26
N LEU A 595 15.23 -11.97 30.58
CA LEU A 595 16.53 -11.95 29.90
C LEU A 595 16.53 -10.88 28.80
N VAL A 596 15.50 -10.83 27.97
CA VAL A 596 15.33 -9.86 26.88
C VAL A 596 15.40 -8.43 27.41
N ILE A 597 14.67 -8.12 28.48
CA ILE A 597 14.72 -6.80 29.14
C ILE A 597 16.16 -6.49 29.58
N LYS A 598 16.81 -7.43 30.27
CA LYS A 598 18.19 -7.25 30.76
C LYS A 598 19.18 -7.00 29.63
N VAL A 599 19.08 -7.72 28.51
CA VAL A 599 20.01 -7.55 27.39
C VAL A 599 19.71 -6.29 26.59
N LEU A 600 18.45 -5.86 26.47
CA LEU A 600 18.10 -4.59 25.83
C LEU A 600 18.66 -3.39 26.60
N VAL A 601 18.60 -3.40 27.94
CA VAL A 601 19.20 -2.34 28.77
C VAL A 601 20.72 -2.26 28.54
N ARG A 602 21.39 -3.41 28.41
CA ARG A 602 22.80 -3.46 28.06
C ARG A 602 23.06 -2.93 26.65
N THR A 603 22.26 -3.34 25.66
CA THR A 603 22.37 -2.85 24.28
C THR A 603 22.22 -1.33 24.21
N LEU A 604 21.23 -0.77 24.90
CA LEU A 604 20.96 0.66 24.97
C LEU A 604 22.16 1.47 25.53
N THR A 605 22.89 0.90 26.48
CA THR A 605 24.02 1.56 27.17
C THR A 605 25.39 1.22 26.59
N ALA A 606 25.48 0.26 25.66
CA ALA A 606 26.74 -0.26 25.11
C ALA A 606 27.39 0.64 24.04
N GLY A 607 27.50 1.95 24.27
CA GLY A 607 28.34 2.82 23.43
C GLY A 607 29.83 2.60 23.71
N PRO A 608 30.73 2.51 22.71
CA PRO A 608 30.53 2.68 21.26
C PRO A 608 30.24 1.38 20.48
N VAL A 609 30.12 0.23 21.16
CA VAL A 609 29.97 -1.09 20.52
C VAL A 609 28.70 -1.18 19.67
N VAL A 610 27.60 -0.61 20.16
CA VAL A 610 26.30 -0.59 19.47
C VAL A 610 26.06 0.79 18.86
N LYS A 611 25.77 0.82 17.55
CA LYS A 611 25.52 2.06 16.81
C LYS A 611 24.31 2.81 17.40
N PRO A 612 24.31 4.17 17.38
CA PRO A 612 23.23 4.97 17.95
C PRO A 612 21.80 4.56 17.53
N PRO A 613 21.51 4.22 16.25
CA PRO A 613 20.16 3.80 15.85
C PRO A 613 19.70 2.52 16.54
N LEU A 614 20.56 1.50 16.66
CA LEU A 614 20.23 0.25 17.35
C LEU A 614 20.06 0.45 18.86
N ARG A 615 20.80 1.39 19.47
CA ARG A 615 20.59 1.77 20.88
C ARG A 615 19.22 2.42 21.07
N ALA A 616 18.84 3.37 20.20
CA ALA A 616 17.51 3.95 20.22
C ALA A 616 16.41 2.88 20.07
N ALA A 617 16.59 1.93 19.14
CA ALA A 617 15.67 0.81 18.93
C ALA A 617 15.49 -0.03 20.20
N ALA A 618 16.58 -0.31 20.90
CA ALA A 618 16.52 -1.06 22.15
C ALA A 618 15.70 -0.33 23.22
N GLY A 619 15.81 1.00 23.30
CA GLY A 619 14.99 1.85 24.16
C GLY A 619 13.50 1.79 23.80
N ASP A 620 13.16 1.90 22.52
CA ASP A 620 11.77 1.84 22.05
C ASP A 620 11.10 0.49 22.35
N VAL A 621 11.87 -0.59 22.21
CA VAL A 621 11.43 -1.95 22.52
C VAL A 621 11.25 -2.13 24.03
N LEU A 622 12.15 -1.58 24.86
CA LEU A 622 12.06 -1.59 26.32
C LEU A 622 10.85 -0.86 26.86
N ALA A 623 10.51 0.30 26.31
CA ALA A 623 9.37 1.10 26.75
C ALA A 623 8.04 0.32 26.73
N ARG A 624 7.92 -0.72 25.91
CA ARG A 624 6.74 -1.61 25.85
C ARG A 624 6.86 -2.88 26.67
N LEU A 625 8.09 -3.36 26.84
CA LEU A 625 8.41 -4.50 27.70
C LEU A 625 8.25 -4.16 29.19
N GLY A 626 8.32 -2.88 29.53
CA GLY A 626 8.53 -2.38 30.88
C GLY A 626 10.01 -2.10 31.06
N ASP A 627 10.39 -0.83 30.93
CA ASP A 627 11.76 -0.39 31.21
C ASP A 627 12.01 -0.48 32.72
N PRO A 628 13.05 -1.20 33.19
CA PRO A 628 13.29 -1.35 34.62
C PRO A 628 14.01 -0.13 35.22
N ARG A 629 14.43 0.84 34.41
CA ARG A 629 15.27 1.95 34.83
C ARG A 629 14.42 3.06 35.45
N PRO A 630 14.64 3.42 36.73
CA PRO A 630 13.87 4.47 37.39
C PRO A 630 14.04 5.83 36.69
N GLU A 631 15.20 6.10 36.10
CA GLU A 631 15.50 7.38 35.44
C GLU A 631 14.68 7.72 34.21
N VAL A 632 13.91 6.76 33.68
CA VAL A 632 12.96 6.98 32.56
C VAL A 632 11.52 6.62 32.92
N MET A 633 11.29 6.05 34.11
CA MET A 633 9.97 5.56 34.53
C MET A 633 9.34 6.41 35.63
N THR A 634 10.12 7.18 36.39
CA THR A 634 9.62 8.02 37.48
C THR A 634 10.12 9.45 37.35
N VAL A 635 9.29 10.41 37.75
CA VAL A 635 9.66 11.84 37.78
C VAL A 635 10.82 12.06 38.74
N ASP A 636 10.79 11.41 39.91
CA ASP A 636 11.83 11.53 40.94
C ASP A 636 13.17 10.91 40.53
N GLY A 637 13.15 9.92 39.64
CA GLY A 637 14.35 9.29 39.10
C GLY A 637 14.91 10.02 37.88
N MET A 638 14.12 10.90 37.24
CA MET A 638 14.42 11.45 35.93
C MET A 638 15.75 12.22 35.93
N GLN A 639 16.69 11.75 35.11
CA GLN A 639 17.98 12.40 34.93
C GLN A 639 17.92 13.34 33.73
N PHE A 640 18.21 14.61 33.93
CA PHE A 640 18.30 15.59 32.85
C PHE A 640 19.69 15.53 32.21
N CYS A 641 19.74 15.35 30.89
CA CYS A 641 20.97 15.50 30.12
C CYS A 641 21.07 16.94 29.63
N HIS A 642 22.17 17.63 29.96
CA HIS A 642 22.43 18.94 29.39
C HIS A 642 22.85 18.77 27.92
N ILE A 643 21.98 19.20 27.03
CA ILE A 643 22.23 19.27 25.59
C ILE A 643 22.77 20.67 25.29
N PRO A 644 24.08 20.84 25.02
CA PRO A 644 24.64 22.16 24.76
C PRO A 644 24.02 22.79 23.50
N ALA A 645 23.84 24.10 23.51
CA ALA A 645 23.37 24.84 22.35
C ALA A 645 24.41 24.78 21.21
N GLY A 646 23.96 24.48 19.98
CA GLY A 646 24.83 24.39 18.80
C GLY A 646 24.25 23.49 17.70
N PRO A 647 24.93 23.36 16.55
CA PRO A 647 24.56 22.39 15.50
C PRO A 647 24.76 20.96 16.01
N PHE A 648 23.77 20.11 15.74
CA PHE A 648 23.69 18.71 16.20
C PHE A 648 23.92 17.73 15.06
#